data_AF-K1XA04-F1
#
_entry.id   AF-K1XA04-F1
#
_cell.length_a   1.000
_cell.length_b   1.000
_cell.length_c   1.000
_cell.angle_alpha   90.00
_cell.angle_beta   90.00
_cell.angle_gamma   90.00
#
_symmetry.space_group_name_H-M   'P 1'
#
loop_
_entity.id
_entity.type
_entity.pdbx_description
1 polymer ?
#
loop_
_entity_poly.entity_id
_entity_poly.type
_entity_poly.pdbx_seq_one_letter_code
_entity_poly.pdbx_strand_id
1 'polypeptide(L)'
;MSDDNVIISPDERELIEKLRLTSRCQEEIYETSRFFNGLPGNRFVALVQYLIQSGESNLLGILINITAIIGVKLPPGILAETLTMINPIIDFHIPYRLQDASAIEPLLRFVEMEDVPWERQAVGAMIAAELCLKHKGEQMKVLRVLRKLSISVRSLEAKALVARGIGLLEKEDPDSPFPSFLIDEDPLKRLPKERPPVVIGGTFSVRRPIPKIGRNAPCHCGSGKKYKKCCYEKDQEVLRDASPYEGLTMTQVRSQPRLVDAADIIDDMRPHEIKKLAPSSLNENQLLAAYRKLEIYGFRDLAFDMLIELKARPDQEEFAVGHMEDLLDGAIDAGETGLARRIMDEMPSKSHLESDGTRLRLDIMEKSHGYTELETMARRGIVKGDEESKWDDPLVSLSYTFENRFPALSVVFARAAMLGSPERAFDNEFLLDVIRTGRAELDLDPWGDPAEAYFDWTLEKIEDNRAEENRSKELEDLSEKLRLANELARQRMKEFQEKERELESLTRVFQKAKEAPSDHKIRKREEPVVIDEDEREIIERLRNQVDGLKSDIRQRQQDHRTLRRQLQEERARLSEPTSDPSSKPEESNLSEEEAGIPLEFGRSPKKILVPAYSPAFLKACELMPSPVVAKALRSLANFAAHDETIWRQTRGIERLTGVYRIRIDLSHRLLIQWKENVELKGLDLILRRDLENWIKQYARSSRRGS
;
A
#
# COMPACT_ATOMS: atom_id res chain seq x y z
N MET A 1 24.90 -14.83 -25.45
CA MET A 1 25.96 -13.85 -25.10
C MET A 1 27.30 -14.52 -25.35
N SER A 2 28.31 -13.77 -25.80
CA SER A 2 29.62 -14.28 -26.23
C SER A 2 30.33 -15.07 -25.13
N ASP A 3 30.89 -16.21 -25.51
CA ASP A 3 31.85 -17.05 -24.77
C ASP A 3 33.19 -16.32 -24.57
N ASP A 4 33.16 -15.13 -23.96
CA ASP A 4 34.38 -14.47 -23.49
C ASP A 4 34.75 -15.08 -22.14
N ASN A 5 35.37 -16.26 -22.17
CA ASN A 5 36.17 -16.75 -21.06
C ASN A 5 37.19 -15.64 -20.73
N VAL A 6 36.97 -14.90 -19.64
CA VAL A 6 37.92 -13.87 -19.18
C VAL A 6 39.24 -14.57 -18.88
N ILE A 7 40.19 -14.48 -19.81
CA ILE A 7 41.52 -15.05 -19.67
C ILE A 7 42.26 -14.22 -18.63
N ILE A 8 42.36 -14.78 -17.43
CA ILE A 8 43.08 -14.16 -16.32
C ILE A 8 44.59 -14.21 -16.58
N SER A 9 45.30 -13.10 -16.38
CA SER A 9 46.76 -13.07 -16.46
C SER A 9 47.41 -13.87 -15.31
N PRO A 10 48.68 -14.32 -15.45
CA PRO A 10 49.40 -14.99 -14.37
C PRO A 10 49.42 -14.18 -13.06
N ASP A 11 49.52 -12.85 -13.16
CA ASP A 11 49.56 -11.95 -12.01
C ASP A 11 48.22 -11.91 -11.27
N GLU A 12 47.08 -11.98 -11.97
CA GLU A 12 45.77 -12.04 -11.31
C GLU A 12 45.53 -13.40 -10.63
N ARG A 13 46.14 -14.50 -11.12
CA ARG A 13 46.04 -15.79 -10.43
C ARG A 13 46.67 -15.75 -9.05
N GLU A 14 47.80 -15.06 -8.91
CA GLU A 14 48.44 -14.86 -7.60
C GLU A 14 47.53 -14.08 -6.64
N LEU A 15 46.85 -13.04 -7.14
CA LEU A 15 45.86 -12.28 -6.36
C LEU A 15 44.70 -13.17 -5.91
N ILE A 16 44.16 -14.01 -6.79
CA ILE A 16 43.06 -14.93 -6.47
C ILE A 16 43.50 -15.97 -5.43
N GLU A 17 44.69 -16.54 -5.56
CA GLU A 17 45.23 -17.45 -4.54
C GLU A 17 45.41 -16.75 -3.19
N LYS A 18 45.82 -15.48 -3.20
CA LYS A 18 45.89 -14.71 -1.95
C LYS A 18 44.50 -14.53 -1.31
N LEU A 19 43.46 -14.28 -2.10
CA LEU A 19 42.08 -14.23 -1.61
C LEU A 19 41.62 -15.59 -1.05
N ARG A 20 41.95 -16.71 -1.73
CA ARG A 20 41.62 -18.07 -1.26
C ARG A 20 42.21 -18.42 0.10
N LEU A 21 43.41 -17.90 0.38
CA LEU A 21 44.10 -18.11 1.66
C LEU A 21 43.63 -17.17 2.78
N THR A 22 42.79 -16.18 2.46
CA THR A 22 42.32 -15.17 3.41
C THR A 22 41.01 -15.59 4.06
N SER A 23 40.94 -15.59 5.38
CA SER A 23 39.70 -15.82 6.13
C SER A 23 38.93 -14.52 6.34
N ARG A 24 37.60 -14.61 6.48
CA ARG A 24 36.73 -13.46 6.80
C ARG A 24 36.85 -13.06 8.28
N CYS A 25 38.03 -12.60 8.71
CA CYS A 25 38.29 -12.01 10.01
C CYS A 25 39.08 -10.71 9.88
N GLN A 26 39.02 -9.89 10.93
CA GLN A 26 39.53 -8.52 10.92
C GLN A 26 41.04 -8.45 10.60
N GLU A 27 41.85 -9.30 11.23
CA GLU A 27 43.31 -9.30 11.07
C GLU A 27 43.72 -9.73 9.66
N GLU A 28 43.23 -10.87 9.18
CA GLU A 28 43.63 -11.40 7.86
C GLU A 28 43.12 -10.53 6.71
N ILE A 29 41.89 -10.00 6.78
CA ILE A 29 41.42 -9.07 5.74
C ILE A 29 42.26 -7.80 5.75
N TYR A 30 42.61 -7.27 6.91
CA TYR A 30 43.47 -6.10 7.00
C TYR A 30 44.87 -6.36 6.42
N GLU A 31 45.49 -7.48 6.75
CA GLU A 31 46.79 -7.87 6.20
C GLU A 31 46.74 -8.07 4.68
N THR A 32 45.74 -8.80 4.19
CA THR A 32 45.56 -9.00 2.74
C THR A 32 45.25 -7.68 2.04
N SER A 33 44.50 -6.76 2.65
CA SER A 33 44.23 -5.44 2.04
C SER A 33 45.50 -4.65 1.74
N ARG A 34 46.54 -4.76 2.58
CA ARG A 34 47.85 -4.12 2.34
C ARG A 34 48.55 -4.67 1.10
N PHE A 35 48.35 -5.94 0.78
CA PHE A 35 48.90 -6.58 -0.42
C PHE A 35 48.22 -6.07 -1.70
N PHE A 36 46.94 -5.73 -1.61
CA PHE A 36 46.17 -5.17 -2.73
C PHE A 36 46.32 -3.65 -2.87
N ASN A 37 46.95 -2.99 -1.89
CA ASN A 37 47.09 -1.53 -1.87
C ASN A 37 47.98 -1.04 -3.03
N GLY A 38 47.56 0.02 -3.71
CA GLY A 38 48.27 0.59 -4.86
C GLY A 38 48.02 -0.11 -6.20
N LEU A 39 47.23 -1.18 -6.25
CA LEU A 39 46.79 -1.78 -7.52
C LEU A 39 45.85 -0.82 -8.27
N PRO A 40 45.94 -0.74 -9.60
CA PRO A 40 45.07 0.13 -10.38
C PRO A 40 43.63 -0.42 -10.44
N GLY A 41 42.65 0.49 -10.47
CA GLY A 41 41.23 0.15 -10.35
C GLY A 41 40.69 -0.84 -11.39
N ASN A 42 41.23 -0.83 -12.61
CA ASN A 42 40.86 -1.77 -13.66
C ASN A 42 41.16 -3.24 -13.30
N ARG A 43 42.18 -3.50 -12.47
CA ARG A 43 42.47 -4.88 -12.01
C ARG A 43 41.42 -5.37 -11.02
N PHE A 44 40.88 -4.50 -10.17
CA PHE A 44 39.77 -4.87 -9.30
C PHE A 44 38.50 -5.20 -10.10
N VAL A 45 38.23 -4.46 -11.18
CA VAL A 45 37.12 -4.77 -12.09
C VAL A 45 37.29 -6.16 -12.70
N ALA A 46 38.48 -6.47 -13.23
CA ALA A 46 38.78 -7.78 -13.81
C ALA A 46 38.62 -8.92 -12.78
N LEU A 47 39.09 -8.71 -11.54
CA LEU A 47 38.92 -9.68 -10.46
C LEU A 47 37.45 -9.88 -10.08
N VAL A 48 36.67 -8.80 -9.93
CA VAL A 48 35.23 -8.90 -9.62
C VAL A 48 34.49 -9.66 -10.71
N GLN A 49 34.70 -9.30 -11.97
CA GLN A 49 34.07 -9.98 -13.11
C GLN A 49 34.46 -11.46 -13.17
N TYR A 50 35.74 -11.77 -12.97
CA TYR A 50 36.19 -13.15 -12.89
C TYR A 50 35.49 -13.92 -11.78
N LEU A 51 35.47 -13.37 -10.55
CA LEU A 51 34.86 -14.04 -9.40
C LEU A 51 33.34 -14.25 -9.58
N ILE A 52 32.67 -13.32 -10.26
CA ILE A 52 31.26 -13.45 -10.63
C ILE A 52 31.09 -14.62 -11.62
N GLN A 53 31.82 -14.58 -12.74
CA GLN A 53 31.76 -15.63 -13.77
C GLN A 53 32.16 -17.01 -13.22
N SER A 54 33.14 -17.03 -12.33
CA SER A 54 33.65 -18.23 -11.67
C SER A 54 32.84 -18.60 -10.44
N GLY A 55 31.71 -17.97 -10.13
CA GLY A 55 30.83 -18.36 -9.01
C GLY A 55 31.49 -18.36 -7.61
N GLU A 56 32.58 -17.62 -7.40
CA GLU A 56 33.37 -17.63 -6.15
C GLU A 56 32.84 -16.58 -5.16
N SER A 57 31.59 -16.75 -4.71
CA SER A 57 30.84 -15.78 -3.90
C SER A 57 31.50 -15.34 -2.59
N ASN A 58 32.21 -16.25 -1.91
CA ASN A 58 32.94 -15.95 -0.67
C ASN A 58 34.18 -15.09 -0.92
N LEU A 59 34.93 -15.39 -1.98
CA LEU A 59 36.10 -14.62 -2.37
C LEU A 59 35.67 -13.22 -2.81
N LEU A 60 34.52 -13.12 -3.48
CA LEU A 60 33.91 -11.85 -3.83
C LEU A 60 33.60 -11.01 -2.57
N GLY A 61 33.04 -11.61 -1.52
CA GLY A 61 32.83 -10.93 -0.23
C GLY A 61 34.13 -10.42 0.40
N ILE A 62 35.20 -11.21 0.37
CA ILE A 62 36.53 -10.81 0.85
C ILE A 62 37.08 -9.64 0.03
N LEU A 63 37.03 -9.74 -1.30
CA LEU A 63 37.52 -8.71 -2.20
C LEU A 63 36.76 -7.39 -2.00
N ILE A 64 35.44 -7.46 -1.83
CA ILE A 64 34.61 -6.27 -1.61
C ILE A 64 34.97 -5.56 -0.29
N ASN A 65 35.19 -6.31 0.80
CA ASN A 65 35.72 -5.72 2.04
C ASN A 65 37.09 -5.06 1.82
N ILE A 66 38.00 -5.72 1.11
CA ILE A 66 39.32 -5.17 0.79
C ILE A 66 39.18 -3.84 0.05
N THR A 67 38.35 -3.78 -1.02
CA THR A 67 38.16 -2.55 -1.80
C THR A 67 37.68 -1.39 -0.95
N ALA A 68 36.77 -1.65 -0.01
CA ALA A 68 36.27 -0.62 0.90
C ALA A 68 37.32 -0.16 1.92
N ILE A 69 38.16 -1.06 2.43
CA ILE A 69 39.25 -0.74 3.38
C ILE A 69 40.31 0.15 2.74
N ILE A 70 40.72 -0.17 1.51
CA ILE A 70 41.76 0.58 0.80
C ILE A 70 41.22 1.81 0.05
N GLY A 71 39.90 2.02 0.04
CA GLY A 71 39.27 3.18 -0.59
C GLY A 71 39.16 3.10 -2.12
N VAL A 72 39.10 1.90 -2.70
CA VAL A 72 38.92 1.72 -4.15
C VAL A 72 37.44 1.85 -4.51
N LYS A 73 37.11 2.92 -5.25
CA LYS A 73 35.78 3.14 -5.82
C LYS A 73 35.58 2.31 -7.08
N LEU A 74 34.85 1.21 -6.98
CA LEU A 74 34.46 0.38 -8.13
C LEU A 74 33.46 1.12 -9.03
N PRO A 75 33.48 0.87 -10.36
CA PRO A 75 32.43 1.34 -11.25
C PRO A 75 31.05 0.90 -10.75
N PRO A 76 30.03 1.78 -10.71
CA PRO A 76 28.78 1.44 -10.05
C PRO A 76 28.03 0.24 -10.64
N GLY A 77 28.09 0.03 -11.96
CA GLY A 77 27.50 -1.14 -12.61
C GLY A 77 28.15 -2.46 -12.16
N ILE A 78 29.48 -2.48 -12.06
CA ILE A 78 30.23 -3.67 -11.62
C ILE A 78 29.96 -3.94 -10.13
N LEU A 79 29.89 -2.90 -9.30
CA LEU A 79 29.57 -3.07 -7.90
C LEU A 79 28.13 -3.59 -7.71
N ALA A 80 27.17 -3.04 -8.45
CA ALA A 80 25.78 -3.49 -8.40
C ALA A 80 25.61 -4.95 -8.82
N GLU A 81 26.36 -5.40 -9.84
CA GLU A 81 26.35 -6.78 -10.32
C GLU A 81 26.70 -7.79 -9.21
N THR A 82 27.57 -7.40 -8.26
CA THR A 82 27.92 -8.27 -7.13
C THR A 82 26.74 -8.66 -6.25
N LEU A 83 25.64 -7.89 -6.28
CA LEU A 83 24.41 -8.17 -5.53
C LEU A 83 23.87 -9.56 -5.82
N THR A 84 24.03 -10.05 -7.04
CA THR A 84 23.49 -11.33 -7.52
C THR A 84 23.99 -12.53 -6.71
N MET A 85 25.24 -12.48 -6.23
CA MET A 85 25.87 -13.68 -5.67
C MET A 85 26.82 -13.44 -4.50
N ILE A 86 27.19 -12.21 -4.17
CA ILE A 86 28.10 -11.93 -3.04
C ILE A 86 27.68 -12.66 -1.78
N ASN A 87 28.66 -13.26 -1.07
CA ASN A 87 28.42 -13.95 0.18
C ASN A 87 29.55 -13.66 1.19
N PRO A 88 29.22 -13.37 2.46
CA PRO A 88 27.86 -13.16 2.96
C PRO A 88 27.26 -11.83 2.48
N ILE A 89 25.94 -11.79 2.23
CA ILE A 89 25.23 -10.62 1.68
C ILE A 89 25.41 -9.35 2.54
N ILE A 90 25.68 -9.53 3.82
CA ILE A 90 25.94 -8.46 4.77
C ILE A 90 27.22 -7.65 4.51
N ASP A 91 28.04 -8.04 3.54
CA ASP A 91 29.23 -7.30 3.12
C ASP A 91 28.94 -6.35 1.95
N PHE A 92 27.76 -6.48 1.33
CA PHE A 92 27.41 -5.78 0.11
C PHE A 92 27.24 -4.26 0.26
N HIS A 93 26.74 -3.78 1.41
CA HIS A 93 26.50 -2.35 1.63
C HIS A 93 27.79 -1.54 1.83
N ILE A 94 28.83 -2.19 2.35
CA ILE A 94 30.09 -1.56 2.77
C ILE A 94 30.77 -0.72 1.67
N PRO A 95 30.99 -1.21 0.43
CA PRO A 95 31.63 -0.42 -0.63
C PRO A 95 30.79 0.79 -1.10
N TYR A 96 29.49 0.83 -0.82
CA TYR A 96 28.64 1.98 -1.20
C TYR A 96 28.94 3.24 -0.39
N ARG A 97 29.71 3.13 0.70
CA ARG A 97 30.28 4.28 1.42
C ARG A 97 31.13 5.21 0.54
N LEU A 98 31.71 4.65 -0.53
CA LEU A 98 32.58 5.35 -1.48
C LEU A 98 31.82 5.87 -2.72
N GLN A 99 30.53 5.54 -2.83
CA GLN A 99 29.71 5.82 -4.00
C GLN A 99 28.97 7.16 -3.85
N ASP A 100 28.32 7.58 -4.93
CA ASP A 100 27.48 8.77 -5.01
C ASP A 100 26.15 8.43 -5.71
N ALA A 101 25.34 9.44 -6.05
CA ALA A 101 24.06 9.24 -6.71
C ALA A 101 24.13 8.46 -8.04
N SER A 102 25.29 8.43 -8.73
CA SER A 102 25.46 7.65 -9.96
C SER A 102 25.37 6.14 -9.76
N ALA A 103 25.46 5.66 -8.52
CA ALA A 103 25.32 4.25 -8.19
C ALA A 103 23.87 3.78 -7.97
N ILE A 104 22.92 4.71 -7.89
CA ILE A 104 21.50 4.37 -7.64
C ILE A 104 20.92 3.63 -8.85
N GLU A 105 21.02 4.18 -10.06
CA GLU A 105 20.39 3.59 -11.25
C GLU A 105 20.95 2.18 -11.56
N PRO A 106 22.27 1.94 -11.55
CA PRO A 106 22.79 0.59 -11.76
C PRO A 106 22.37 -0.38 -10.67
N LEU A 107 22.30 0.06 -9.41
CA LEU A 107 21.83 -0.78 -8.31
C LEU A 107 20.35 -1.17 -8.47
N LEU A 108 19.48 -0.20 -8.77
CA LEU A 108 18.06 -0.46 -8.98
C LEU A 108 17.82 -1.44 -10.13
N ARG A 109 18.62 -1.38 -11.21
CA ARG A 109 18.55 -2.33 -12.32
C ARG A 109 18.70 -3.78 -11.85
N PHE A 110 19.64 -4.08 -10.96
CA PHE A 110 19.82 -5.43 -10.41
C PHE A 110 18.78 -5.77 -9.33
N VAL A 111 18.28 -4.78 -8.60
CA VAL A 111 17.21 -4.98 -7.61
C VAL A 111 15.88 -5.36 -8.26
N GLU A 112 15.59 -4.81 -9.44
CA GLU A 112 14.36 -5.10 -10.18
C GLU A 112 14.44 -6.40 -11.02
N MET A 113 15.58 -7.08 -11.04
CA MET A 113 15.72 -8.39 -11.68
C MET A 113 15.00 -9.47 -10.89
N GLU A 114 14.19 -10.30 -11.56
CA GLU A 114 13.37 -11.31 -10.92
C GLU A 114 14.15 -12.51 -10.37
N ASP A 115 15.27 -12.85 -11.00
CA ASP A 115 16.17 -13.93 -10.57
C ASP A 115 17.01 -13.54 -9.33
N VAL A 116 16.97 -12.27 -8.91
CA VAL A 116 17.60 -11.85 -7.66
C VAL A 116 16.66 -12.15 -6.49
N PRO A 117 17.08 -12.99 -5.51
CA PRO A 117 16.28 -13.29 -4.33
C PRO A 117 15.77 -12.04 -3.61
N TRP A 118 14.53 -12.08 -3.13
CA TRP A 118 13.87 -10.94 -2.50
C TRP A 118 14.68 -10.36 -1.31
N GLU A 119 15.50 -11.17 -0.62
CA GLU A 119 16.41 -10.73 0.44
C GLU A 119 17.42 -9.72 -0.11
N ARG A 120 18.03 -10.05 -1.26
CA ARG A 120 19.04 -9.26 -1.94
C ARG A 120 18.40 -8.01 -2.55
N GLN A 121 17.22 -8.16 -3.17
CA GLN A 121 16.43 -7.03 -3.66
C GLN A 121 16.14 -6.01 -2.54
N ALA A 122 15.70 -6.48 -1.37
CA ALA A 122 15.43 -5.62 -0.23
C ALA A 122 16.68 -4.91 0.30
N VAL A 123 17.81 -5.61 0.41
CA VAL A 123 19.10 -4.99 0.80
C VAL A 123 19.54 -3.93 -0.21
N GLY A 124 19.48 -4.24 -1.51
CA GLY A 124 19.84 -3.30 -2.57
C GLY A 124 18.92 -2.07 -2.62
N ALA A 125 17.61 -2.26 -2.48
CA ALA A 125 16.64 -1.16 -2.44
C ALA A 125 16.85 -0.25 -1.22
N MET A 126 17.18 -0.83 -0.06
CA MET A 126 17.53 -0.08 1.14
C MET A 126 18.79 0.78 0.91
N ILE A 127 19.85 0.20 0.35
CA ILE A 127 21.09 0.92 0.02
C ILE A 127 20.81 2.07 -0.96
N ALA A 128 19.98 1.82 -1.98
CA ALA A 128 19.56 2.87 -2.92
C ALA A 128 18.83 4.03 -2.20
N ALA A 129 18.01 3.73 -1.19
CA ALA A 129 17.35 4.75 -0.37
C ALA A 129 18.35 5.58 0.46
N GLU A 130 19.32 4.94 1.11
CA GLU A 130 20.37 5.64 1.86
C GLU A 130 21.23 6.52 0.95
N LEU A 131 21.64 6.01 -0.23
CA LEU A 131 22.38 6.79 -1.23
C LEU A 131 21.56 7.98 -1.75
N CYS A 132 20.27 7.76 -2.02
CA CYS A 132 19.37 8.80 -2.49
C CYS A 132 19.26 9.94 -1.47
N LEU A 133 19.09 9.62 -0.19
CA LEU A 133 19.01 10.61 0.87
C LEU A 133 20.35 11.35 1.06
N LYS A 134 21.46 10.60 1.09
CA LYS A 134 22.81 11.14 1.31
C LYS A 134 23.29 12.04 0.17
N HIS A 135 22.94 11.72 -1.08
CA HIS A 135 23.44 12.41 -2.27
C HIS A 135 22.37 13.17 -3.06
N LYS A 136 21.16 13.35 -2.50
CA LYS A 136 20.02 14.03 -3.15
C LYS A 136 19.69 13.43 -4.53
N GLY A 137 19.57 12.10 -4.59
CA GLY A 137 19.19 11.37 -5.79
C GLY A 137 17.71 11.51 -6.16
N GLU A 138 17.30 10.83 -7.23
CA GLU A 138 15.90 10.81 -7.70
C GLU A 138 15.00 9.96 -6.79
N GLN A 139 14.48 10.57 -5.74
CA GLN A 139 13.66 9.92 -4.70
C GLN A 139 12.47 9.12 -5.25
N MET A 140 11.76 9.65 -6.26
CA MET A 140 10.59 8.98 -6.83
C MET A 140 10.92 7.69 -7.57
N LYS A 141 12.13 7.57 -8.15
CA LYS A 141 12.57 6.32 -8.78
C LYS A 141 12.78 5.24 -7.72
N VAL A 142 13.48 5.56 -6.64
CA VAL A 142 13.75 4.62 -5.55
C VAL A 142 12.46 4.22 -4.82
N LEU A 143 11.57 5.19 -4.55
CA LEU A 143 10.26 4.92 -3.95
C LEU A 143 9.41 3.98 -4.79
N ARG A 144 9.45 4.09 -6.12
CA ARG A 144 8.73 3.17 -7.01
C ARG A 144 9.18 1.73 -6.80
N VAL A 145 10.49 1.48 -6.79
CA VAL A 145 11.05 0.14 -6.59
C VAL A 145 10.72 -0.39 -5.20
N LEU A 146 10.90 0.42 -4.16
CA LEU A 146 10.56 0.04 -2.79
C LEU A 146 9.08 -0.30 -2.63
N ARG A 147 8.17 0.48 -3.23
CA ARG A 147 6.72 0.21 -3.18
C ARG A 147 6.35 -1.08 -3.91
N LYS A 148 6.95 -1.36 -5.07
CA LYS A 148 6.80 -2.67 -5.75
C LYS A 148 7.23 -3.81 -4.82
N LEU A 149 8.41 -3.70 -4.21
CA LEU A 149 8.94 -4.70 -3.28
C LEU A 149 8.09 -4.86 -2.01
N SER A 150 7.46 -3.79 -1.53
CA SER A 150 6.60 -3.84 -0.35
C SER A 150 5.37 -4.75 -0.54
N ILE A 151 4.97 -4.96 -1.80
CA ILE A 151 3.87 -5.84 -2.20
C ILE A 151 4.37 -7.27 -2.42
N SER A 152 5.56 -7.47 -3.00
CA SER A 152 6.04 -8.79 -3.44
C SER A 152 6.83 -9.57 -2.38
N VAL A 153 7.57 -8.89 -1.50
CA VAL A 153 8.43 -9.52 -0.50
C VAL A 153 7.60 -10.29 0.53
N ARG A 154 8.02 -11.51 0.89
CA ARG A 154 7.26 -12.38 1.80
C ARG A 154 7.79 -12.42 3.23
N SER A 155 9.11 -12.42 3.44
CA SER A 155 9.68 -12.53 4.78
C SER A 155 9.49 -11.28 5.63
N LEU A 156 9.62 -11.46 6.95
CA LEU A 156 9.53 -10.37 7.89
C LEU A 156 10.76 -9.45 7.80
N GLU A 157 11.94 -10.02 7.63
CA GLU A 157 13.22 -9.31 7.59
C GLU A 157 13.30 -8.36 6.39
N ALA A 158 12.95 -8.84 5.20
CA ALA A 158 12.98 -7.99 4.01
C ALA A 158 11.82 -6.99 3.98
N LYS A 159 10.63 -7.34 4.49
CA LYS A 159 9.56 -6.35 4.70
C LYS A 159 10.02 -5.21 5.60
N ALA A 160 10.73 -5.52 6.68
CA ALA A 160 11.28 -4.51 7.59
C ALA A 160 12.33 -3.61 6.89
N LEU A 161 13.21 -4.19 6.07
CA LEU A 161 14.19 -3.42 5.28
C LEU A 161 13.51 -2.49 4.26
N VAL A 162 12.54 -3.01 3.51
CA VAL A 162 11.79 -2.22 2.51
C VAL A 162 10.99 -1.11 3.20
N ALA A 163 10.28 -1.43 4.28
CA ALA A 163 9.53 -0.43 5.06
C ALA A 163 10.44 0.65 5.66
N ARG A 164 11.65 0.29 6.10
CA ARG A 164 12.68 1.26 6.51
C ARG A 164 13.09 2.16 5.35
N GLY A 165 13.36 1.59 4.17
CA GLY A 165 13.71 2.36 2.98
C GLY A 165 12.62 3.36 2.56
N ILE A 166 11.36 2.92 2.57
CA ILE A 166 10.20 3.79 2.31
C ILE A 166 10.14 4.90 3.37
N GLY A 167 10.24 4.54 4.65
CA GLY A 167 10.23 5.50 5.75
C GLY A 167 11.36 6.54 5.68
N LEU A 168 12.56 6.15 5.21
CA LEU A 168 13.68 7.08 5.01
C LEU A 168 13.41 8.14 3.95
N LEU A 169 12.64 7.79 2.91
CA LEU A 169 12.31 8.71 1.82
C LEU A 169 11.01 9.46 2.07
N GLU A 170 10.01 8.88 2.75
CA GLU A 170 8.70 9.53 2.95
C GLU A 170 8.62 10.41 4.20
N LYS A 171 9.45 10.19 5.23
CA LYS A 171 9.41 11.02 6.44
C LYS A 171 10.27 12.27 6.30
N GLU A 172 9.62 13.40 6.02
CA GLU A 172 10.10 14.74 6.40
C GLU A 172 9.90 14.95 7.92
N ASP A 173 10.72 14.30 8.75
CA ASP A 173 10.95 14.81 10.11
C ASP A 173 12.40 15.28 10.20
N PRO A 174 12.66 16.59 10.02
CA PRO A 174 14.00 17.18 10.10
C PRO A 174 14.71 16.91 11.44
N ASP A 175 13.93 16.62 12.50
CA ASP A 175 14.40 16.48 13.88
C ASP A 175 14.44 15.03 14.37
N SER A 176 13.99 14.05 13.56
CA SER A 176 14.19 12.65 13.89
C SER A 176 15.66 12.28 13.67
N PRO A 177 16.40 11.78 14.67
CA PRO A 177 17.76 11.29 14.44
C PRO A 177 17.68 10.17 13.41
N PHE A 178 18.26 10.40 12.23
CA PHE A 178 18.43 9.35 11.24
C PHE A 178 19.12 8.17 11.92
N PRO A 179 18.65 6.92 11.75
CA PRO A 179 19.46 5.78 12.17
C PRO A 179 20.81 5.88 11.44
N SER A 180 21.90 5.38 12.06
CA SER A 180 23.17 5.27 11.35
C SER A 180 22.93 4.54 10.03
N PHE A 181 23.29 5.17 8.92
CA PHE A 181 23.20 4.53 7.62
C PHE A 181 24.04 3.26 7.62
N LEU A 182 23.50 2.17 7.09
CA LEU A 182 24.27 0.93 6.96
C LEU A 182 25.53 1.20 6.15
N ILE A 183 25.42 1.99 5.07
CA ILE A 183 26.57 2.35 4.23
C ILE A 183 27.68 3.12 4.96
N ASP A 184 27.44 3.69 6.15
CA ASP A 184 28.48 4.43 6.89
C ASP A 184 29.28 3.56 7.88
N GLU A 185 28.92 2.28 8.03
CA GLU A 185 29.64 1.35 8.89
C GLU A 185 31.14 1.24 8.53
N ASP A 186 31.98 1.09 9.55
CA ASP A 186 33.40 0.84 9.40
C ASP A 186 33.63 -0.62 8.95
N PRO A 187 34.29 -0.84 7.78
CA PRO A 187 34.48 -2.18 7.23
C PRO A 187 35.22 -3.13 8.19
N LEU A 188 36.19 -2.63 8.96
CA LEU A 188 36.98 -3.48 9.87
C LEU A 188 36.22 -3.85 11.13
N LYS A 189 35.39 -2.93 11.65
CA LYS A 189 34.63 -3.18 12.90
C LYS A 189 33.52 -4.23 12.73
N ARG A 190 33.04 -4.43 11.50
CA ARG A 190 32.00 -5.42 11.18
C ARG A 190 32.56 -6.85 11.11
N LEU A 191 33.85 -7.02 10.86
CA LEU A 191 34.45 -8.33 10.69
C LEU A 191 34.64 -9.06 12.03
N PRO A 192 34.49 -10.39 12.06
CA PRO A 192 34.83 -11.20 13.22
C PRO A 192 36.28 -10.98 13.63
N LYS A 193 36.55 -10.91 14.94
CA LYS A 193 37.92 -10.74 15.45
C LYS A 193 38.79 -11.99 15.23
N GLU A 194 38.21 -13.17 15.36
CA GLU A 194 38.92 -14.44 15.27
C GLU A 194 38.57 -15.19 13.97
N ARG A 195 39.49 -16.05 13.51
CA ARG A 195 39.25 -16.93 12.37
C ARG A 195 38.11 -17.91 12.70
N PRO A 196 37.09 -18.04 11.84
CA PRO A 196 36.04 -19.02 12.06
C PRO A 196 36.61 -20.45 12.07
N PRO A 197 36.12 -21.35 12.93
CA PRO A 197 36.62 -22.72 13.01
C PRO A 197 36.39 -23.46 11.67
N VAL A 198 37.40 -24.21 11.21
CA VAL A 198 37.27 -25.06 10.02
C VAL A 198 36.46 -26.30 10.39
N VAL A 199 35.20 -26.33 9.98
CA VAL A 199 34.31 -27.48 10.20
C VAL A 199 34.42 -28.44 9.01
N ILE A 200 34.98 -29.63 9.24
CA ILE A 200 35.00 -30.72 8.26
C ILE A 200 33.79 -31.62 8.51
N GLY A 201 32.89 -31.76 7.53
CA GLY A 201 31.69 -32.58 7.67
C GLY A 201 30.62 -31.96 8.58
N GLY A 202 30.32 -30.67 8.39
CA GLY A 202 29.38 -29.95 9.25
C GLY A 202 27.96 -30.55 9.25
N THR A 203 27.43 -30.87 8.07
CA THR A 203 26.06 -31.38 7.90
C THR A 203 25.99 -32.90 7.68
N PHE A 204 27.13 -33.57 7.49
CA PHE A 204 27.18 -34.99 7.14
C PHE A 204 28.40 -35.70 7.74
N SER A 205 28.28 -37.01 7.89
CA SER A 205 29.40 -37.86 8.34
C SER A 205 30.41 -38.06 7.22
N VAL A 206 31.66 -37.66 7.45
CA VAL A 206 32.75 -37.81 6.46
C VAL A 206 33.33 -39.22 6.42
N ARG A 207 33.60 -39.72 5.21
CA ARG A 207 34.36 -40.95 4.94
C ARG A 207 35.74 -40.58 4.43
N ARG A 208 36.74 -41.41 4.74
CA ARG A 208 38.10 -41.12 4.30
C ARG A 208 38.26 -41.44 2.81
N PRO A 209 38.69 -40.48 1.97
CA PRO A 209 39.05 -40.75 0.58
C PRO A 209 40.32 -41.60 0.46
N ILE A 210 41.19 -41.57 1.47
CA ILE A 210 42.47 -42.29 1.49
C ILE A 210 42.65 -43.15 2.76
N PRO A 211 43.38 -44.28 2.68
CA PRO A 211 43.65 -45.12 3.85
C PRO A 211 44.38 -44.38 4.99
N LYS A 212 44.12 -44.81 6.24
CA LYS A 212 44.81 -44.24 7.41
C LYS A 212 46.26 -44.72 7.48
N ILE A 213 47.21 -43.83 7.21
CA ILE A 213 48.65 -44.14 7.30
C ILE A 213 49.25 -43.52 8.56
N GLY A 214 50.05 -44.30 9.30
CA GLY A 214 50.76 -43.81 10.48
C GLY A 214 51.84 -42.78 10.11
N ARG A 215 51.95 -41.66 10.83
CA ARG A 215 52.90 -40.56 10.54
C ARG A 215 54.35 -40.99 10.30
N ASN A 216 54.83 -42.06 10.95
CA ASN A 216 56.21 -42.55 10.83
C ASN A 216 56.38 -43.74 9.86
N ALA A 217 55.30 -44.27 9.27
CA ALA A 217 55.35 -45.37 8.31
C ALA A 217 56.11 -44.97 7.02
N PRO A 218 56.64 -45.93 6.23
CA PRO A 218 57.13 -45.66 4.89
C PRO A 218 56.01 -45.03 4.04
N CYS A 219 56.36 -44.01 3.25
CA CYS A 219 55.38 -43.30 2.44
C CYS A 219 54.86 -44.16 1.28
N HIS A 220 53.54 -44.10 1.03
CA HIS A 220 52.85 -44.89 0.00
C HIS A 220 53.25 -44.58 -1.44
N CYS A 221 53.85 -43.40 -1.70
CA CYS A 221 54.37 -43.06 -3.03
C CYS A 221 55.67 -43.79 -3.41
N GLY A 222 56.21 -44.66 -2.55
CA GLY A 222 57.43 -45.42 -2.82
C GLY A 222 58.74 -44.64 -2.66
N SER A 223 58.70 -43.40 -2.14
CA SER A 223 59.89 -42.54 -2.01
C SER A 223 60.92 -42.99 -0.96
N GLY A 224 60.61 -44.02 -0.16
CA GLY A 224 61.43 -44.47 0.97
C GLY A 224 61.47 -43.53 2.17
N LYS A 225 60.89 -42.32 2.07
CA LYS A 225 60.81 -41.34 3.17
C LYS A 225 59.69 -41.71 4.16
N LYS A 226 59.80 -41.24 5.41
CA LYS A 226 58.70 -41.30 6.40
C LYS A 226 57.50 -40.49 5.88
N TYR A 227 56.28 -41.00 6.06
CA TYR A 227 55.04 -40.39 5.57
C TYR A 227 54.90 -38.90 5.92
N LYS A 228 55.16 -38.53 7.19
CA LYS A 228 55.13 -37.12 7.67
C LYS A 228 56.09 -36.16 6.96
N LYS A 229 57.10 -36.65 6.24
CA LYS A 229 58.10 -35.85 5.49
C LYS A 229 57.90 -35.94 3.97
N CYS A 230 56.80 -36.54 3.51
CA CYS A 230 56.53 -36.77 2.10
C CYS A 230 55.08 -36.42 1.77
N CYS A 231 54.18 -37.39 1.56
CA CYS A 231 52.80 -37.11 1.13
C CYS A 231 51.87 -36.61 2.24
N TYR A 232 52.30 -36.49 3.49
CA TYR A 232 51.41 -36.16 4.60
C TYR A 232 50.60 -34.87 4.38
N GLU A 233 51.24 -33.78 3.95
CA GLU A 233 50.52 -32.52 3.71
C GLU A 233 49.52 -32.63 2.55
N LYS A 234 49.93 -33.24 1.43
CA LYS A 234 49.04 -33.51 0.27
C LYS A 234 47.84 -34.37 0.66
N ASP A 235 48.08 -35.42 1.45
CA ASP A 235 47.03 -36.29 1.94
C ASP A 235 46.12 -35.58 2.97
N GLN A 236 46.66 -34.65 3.76
CA GLN A 236 45.84 -33.79 4.64
C GLN A 236 44.93 -32.87 3.82
N GLU A 237 45.38 -32.33 2.68
CA GLU A 237 44.54 -31.56 1.76
C GLU A 237 43.40 -32.41 1.21
N VAL A 238 43.70 -33.63 0.75
CA VAL A 238 42.67 -34.57 0.28
C VAL A 238 41.67 -34.93 1.39
N LEU A 239 42.14 -35.08 2.63
CA LEU A 239 41.27 -35.34 3.80
C LEU A 239 40.40 -34.14 4.19
N ARG A 240 40.83 -32.92 3.88
CA ARG A 240 40.00 -31.71 4.06
C ARG A 240 38.87 -31.67 3.04
N ASP A 241 39.05 -32.28 1.88
CA ASP A 241 38.05 -32.44 0.81
C ASP A 241 37.27 -33.77 0.89
N ALA A 242 37.19 -34.37 2.09
CA ALA A 242 36.52 -35.64 2.29
C ALA A 242 35.01 -35.55 2.03
N SER A 243 34.47 -36.52 1.27
CA SER A 243 33.04 -36.65 0.99
C SER A 243 32.36 -37.61 1.98
N PRO A 244 31.02 -37.70 2.00
CA PRO A 244 30.31 -38.75 2.74
C PRO A 244 30.44 -40.13 2.08
N TYR A 245 31.02 -40.21 0.87
CA TYR A 245 31.19 -41.45 0.11
C TYR A 245 32.60 -42.01 0.24
N GLU A 246 32.70 -43.34 0.30
CA GLU A 246 33.97 -44.02 0.47
C GLU A 246 34.86 -43.87 -0.77
N GLY A 247 36.13 -43.50 -0.55
CA GLY A 247 37.12 -43.38 -1.64
C GLY A 247 36.96 -42.15 -2.54
N LEU A 248 35.98 -41.29 -2.29
CA LEU A 248 35.70 -40.12 -3.11
C LEU A 248 35.88 -38.83 -2.32
N THR A 249 36.42 -37.82 -3.00
CA THR A 249 36.48 -36.43 -2.53
C THR A 249 35.24 -35.65 -2.95
N MET A 250 34.92 -34.56 -2.26
CA MET A 250 33.80 -33.70 -2.67
C MET A 250 34.06 -33.09 -4.05
N THR A 251 35.30 -32.72 -4.38
CA THR A 251 35.66 -32.23 -5.72
C THR A 251 35.34 -33.25 -6.82
N GLN A 252 35.70 -34.52 -6.61
CA GLN A 252 35.39 -35.59 -7.59
C GLN A 252 33.89 -35.78 -7.76
N VAL A 253 33.17 -35.90 -6.65
CA VAL A 253 31.71 -36.10 -6.63
C VAL A 253 31.00 -34.94 -7.33
N ARG A 254 31.44 -33.71 -7.14
CA ARG A 254 30.85 -32.55 -7.82
C ARG A 254 31.21 -32.47 -9.30
N SER A 255 32.43 -32.84 -9.67
CA SER A 255 32.84 -32.84 -11.09
C SER A 255 32.17 -33.94 -11.91
N GLN A 256 31.81 -35.06 -11.27
CA GLN A 256 31.18 -36.21 -11.89
C GLN A 256 30.07 -36.76 -10.95
N PRO A 257 28.90 -36.10 -10.89
CA PRO A 257 27.82 -36.48 -9.97
C PRO A 257 27.37 -37.93 -10.12
N ARG A 258 27.45 -38.49 -11.33
CA ARG A 258 27.10 -39.88 -11.63
C ARG A 258 27.90 -40.94 -10.85
N LEU A 259 29.04 -40.56 -10.25
CA LEU A 259 29.78 -41.47 -9.38
C LEU A 259 28.96 -41.93 -8.17
N VAL A 260 27.90 -41.20 -7.84
CA VAL A 260 27.00 -41.48 -6.73
C VAL A 260 25.56 -41.26 -7.17
N ASP A 261 24.62 -42.01 -6.60
CA ASP A 261 23.18 -41.84 -6.88
C ASP A 261 22.56 -40.86 -5.88
N ALA A 262 23.05 -39.63 -5.92
CA ALA A 262 22.68 -38.59 -4.97
C ALA A 262 22.53 -37.26 -5.73
N ALA A 263 21.32 -36.70 -5.70
CA ALA A 263 20.96 -35.48 -6.42
C ALA A 263 21.19 -34.21 -5.59
N ASP A 264 21.17 -34.33 -4.26
CA ASP A 264 21.42 -33.27 -3.28
C ASP A 264 22.80 -32.61 -3.43
N ILE A 265 23.78 -33.35 -3.96
CA ILE A 265 25.10 -32.79 -4.32
C ILE A 265 24.97 -31.62 -5.29
N ILE A 266 24.00 -31.67 -6.21
CA ILE A 266 23.77 -30.63 -7.23
C ILE A 266 23.09 -29.41 -6.59
N ASP A 267 22.26 -29.61 -5.56
CA ASP A 267 21.59 -28.52 -4.86
C ASP A 267 22.59 -27.56 -4.21
N ASP A 268 23.77 -28.06 -3.82
CA ASP A 268 24.86 -27.27 -3.23
C ASP A 268 25.92 -26.80 -4.25
N MET A 269 25.76 -27.11 -5.53
CA MET A 269 26.70 -26.67 -6.57
C MET A 269 26.59 -25.18 -6.85
N ARG A 270 27.75 -24.58 -7.11
CA ARG A 270 27.89 -23.18 -7.52
C ARG A 270 27.65 -23.02 -9.04
N PRO A 271 27.35 -21.80 -9.51
CA PRO A 271 27.10 -21.49 -10.93
C PRO A 271 28.14 -22.06 -11.92
N HIS A 272 29.43 -21.97 -11.60
CA HIS A 272 30.51 -22.43 -12.46
C HIS A 272 30.78 -23.95 -12.39
N GLU A 273 30.34 -24.60 -11.32
CA GLU A 273 30.44 -26.06 -11.17
C GLU A 273 29.34 -26.70 -12.03
N ILE A 274 28.11 -26.21 -11.90
CA ILE A 274 26.95 -26.77 -12.59
C ILE A 274 26.99 -26.54 -14.11
N LYS A 275 27.52 -25.39 -14.58
CA LYS A 275 27.72 -25.12 -16.02
C LYS A 275 28.61 -26.13 -16.75
N LYS A 276 29.46 -26.86 -16.01
CA LYS A 276 30.37 -27.87 -16.59
C LYS A 276 29.72 -29.24 -16.71
N LEU A 277 28.54 -29.44 -16.13
CA LEU A 277 27.84 -30.72 -16.22
C LEU A 277 27.26 -30.89 -17.62
N ALA A 278 27.50 -32.06 -18.20
CA ALA A 278 26.84 -32.46 -19.44
C ALA A 278 25.52 -33.18 -19.10
N PRO A 279 24.37 -32.85 -19.73
CA PRO A 279 23.09 -33.51 -19.45
C PRO A 279 23.17 -35.04 -19.51
N SER A 280 23.81 -35.59 -20.55
CA SER A 280 24.00 -37.03 -20.75
C SER A 280 24.86 -37.72 -19.68
N SER A 281 25.58 -36.95 -18.85
CA SER A 281 26.36 -37.47 -17.73
C SER A 281 25.55 -37.64 -16.44
N LEU A 282 24.29 -37.20 -16.38
CA LEU A 282 23.48 -37.20 -15.16
C LEU A 282 22.39 -38.27 -15.19
N ASN A 283 21.97 -38.77 -14.01
CA ASN A 283 20.76 -39.60 -13.89
C ASN A 283 19.48 -38.74 -13.86
N GLU A 284 18.28 -39.35 -13.86
CA GLU A 284 17.00 -38.61 -13.94
C GLU A 284 16.80 -37.62 -12.77
N ASN A 285 17.05 -38.06 -11.54
CA ASN A 285 16.95 -37.21 -10.36
C ASN A 285 17.98 -36.06 -10.40
N GLN A 286 19.18 -36.35 -10.91
CA GLN A 286 20.25 -35.38 -11.06
C GLN A 286 19.96 -34.35 -12.16
N LEU A 287 19.34 -34.76 -13.27
CA LEU A 287 18.86 -33.83 -14.31
C LEU A 287 17.84 -32.86 -13.75
N LEU A 288 16.87 -33.36 -12.98
CA LEU A 288 15.85 -32.53 -12.36
C LEU A 288 16.45 -31.55 -11.34
N ALA A 289 17.39 -32.00 -10.50
CA ALA A 289 18.11 -31.13 -9.58
C ALA A 289 18.93 -30.07 -10.33
N ALA A 290 19.62 -30.46 -11.42
CA ALA A 290 20.40 -29.56 -12.23
C ALA A 290 19.54 -28.51 -12.94
N TYR A 291 18.41 -28.92 -13.53
CA TYR A 291 17.40 -28.05 -14.12
C TYR A 291 16.98 -26.94 -13.15
N ARG A 292 16.44 -27.32 -11.97
CA ARG A 292 15.97 -26.35 -10.97
C ARG A 292 17.08 -25.40 -10.52
N LYS A 293 18.30 -25.92 -10.38
CA LYS A 293 19.44 -25.14 -9.94
C LYS A 293 19.93 -24.15 -11.02
N LEU A 294 19.94 -24.57 -12.28
CA LEU A 294 20.29 -23.72 -13.42
C LEU A 294 19.25 -22.61 -13.63
N GLU A 295 17.97 -22.93 -13.45
CA GLU A 295 16.88 -21.96 -13.48
C GLU A 295 17.04 -20.87 -12.41
N ILE A 296 17.33 -21.26 -11.15
CA ILE A 296 17.64 -20.32 -10.06
C ILE A 296 18.82 -19.40 -10.40
N TYR A 297 19.78 -19.89 -11.17
CA TYR A 297 20.93 -19.10 -11.63
C TYR A 297 20.68 -18.33 -12.93
N GLY A 298 19.48 -18.40 -13.49
CA GLY A 298 19.13 -17.75 -14.76
C GLY A 298 19.79 -18.39 -15.99
N PHE A 299 20.38 -19.58 -15.90
CA PHE A 299 20.99 -20.27 -17.04
C PHE A 299 19.95 -21.12 -17.78
N ARG A 300 18.89 -20.46 -18.28
CA ARG A 300 17.68 -21.11 -18.80
C ARG A 300 17.92 -21.95 -20.06
N ASP A 301 18.83 -21.56 -20.95
CA ASP A 301 19.22 -22.41 -22.10
C ASP A 301 19.78 -23.77 -21.64
N LEU A 302 20.67 -23.77 -20.64
CA LEU A 302 21.21 -25.01 -20.09
C LEU A 302 20.15 -25.78 -19.30
N ALA A 303 19.25 -25.09 -18.60
CA ALA A 303 18.13 -25.71 -17.91
C ALA A 303 17.20 -26.42 -18.93
N PHE A 304 16.95 -25.81 -20.08
CA PHE A 304 16.21 -26.39 -21.18
C PHE A 304 16.92 -27.63 -21.74
N ASP A 305 18.24 -27.58 -21.94
CA ASP A 305 19.01 -28.75 -22.39
C ASP A 305 18.90 -29.94 -21.41
N MET A 306 18.85 -29.68 -20.09
CA MET A 306 18.62 -30.72 -19.08
C MET A 306 17.23 -31.36 -19.22
N LEU A 307 16.19 -30.55 -19.49
CA LEU A 307 14.83 -31.05 -19.69
C LEU A 307 14.67 -31.81 -21.02
N ILE A 308 15.37 -31.39 -22.08
CA ILE A 308 15.38 -32.12 -23.37
C ILE A 308 16.01 -33.50 -23.20
N GLU A 309 17.15 -33.58 -22.51
CA GLU A 309 17.77 -34.87 -22.18
C GLU A 309 16.85 -35.73 -21.30
N LEU A 310 16.13 -35.14 -20.33
CA LEU A 310 15.18 -35.87 -19.50
C LEU A 310 13.99 -36.38 -20.32
N LYS A 311 13.42 -35.54 -21.19
CA LYS A 311 12.31 -35.88 -22.11
C LYS A 311 12.67 -37.06 -23.01
N ALA A 312 13.93 -37.14 -23.44
CA ALA A 312 14.42 -38.23 -24.27
C ALA A 312 14.52 -39.60 -23.54
N ARG A 313 14.34 -39.64 -22.21
CA ARG A 313 14.41 -40.87 -21.42
C ARG A 313 13.07 -41.61 -21.40
N PRO A 314 13.10 -42.96 -21.31
CA PRO A 314 11.88 -43.76 -21.22
C PRO A 314 11.01 -43.31 -20.05
N ASP A 315 9.70 -43.17 -20.29
CA ASP A 315 8.68 -42.83 -19.28
C ASP A 315 8.85 -41.46 -18.59
N GLN A 316 9.74 -40.59 -19.09
CA GLN A 316 9.99 -39.25 -18.52
C GLN A 316 9.41 -38.10 -19.35
N GLU A 317 8.83 -38.38 -20.53
CA GLU A 317 8.32 -37.35 -21.45
C GLU A 317 7.28 -36.44 -20.79
N GLU A 318 6.22 -37.01 -20.20
CA GLU A 318 5.15 -36.24 -19.55
C GLU A 318 5.69 -35.40 -18.38
N PHE A 319 6.61 -35.97 -17.59
CA PHE A 319 7.22 -35.30 -16.46
C PHE A 319 8.12 -34.14 -16.88
N ALA A 320 8.93 -34.33 -17.93
CA ALA A 320 9.77 -33.28 -18.49
C ALA A 320 8.95 -32.15 -19.11
N VAL A 321 7.86 -32.48 -19.82
CA VAL A 321 6.94 -31.48 -20.41
C VAL A 321 6.28 -30.63 -19.32
N GLY A 322 5.87 -31.22 -18.19
CA GLY A 322 5.33 -30.45 -17.07
C GLY A 322 6.32 -29.41 -16.52
N HIS A 323 7.62 -29.72 -16.47
CA HIS A 323 8.65 -28.76 -16.06
C HIS A 323 9.07 -27.78 -17.16
N MET A 324 8.83 -28.10 -18.43
CA MET A 324 9.00 -27.14 -19.53
C MET A 324 8.01 -25.98 -19.42
N GLU A 325 6.81 -26.22 -18.87
CA GLU A 325 5.83 -25.16 -18.59
C GLU A 325 6.35 -24.16 -17.56
N ASP A 326 6.92 -24.64 -16.44
CA ASP A 326 7.55 -23.79 -15.43
C ASP A 326 8.69 -22.95 -16.04
N LEU A 327 9.55 -23.59 -16.84
CA LEU A 327 10.67 -22.92 -17.50
C LEU A 327 10.21 -21.90 -18.54
N LEU A 328 9.10 -22.16 -19.24
CA LEU A 328 8.51 -21.26 -20.21
C LEU A 328 8.06 -19.95 -19.54
N ASP A 329 7.37 -20.04 -18.41
CA ASP A 329 7.00 -18.86 -17.63
C ASP A 329 8.25 -18.06 -17.21
N GLY A 330 9.26 -18.74 -16.67
CA GLY A 330 10.53 -18.10 -16.30
C GLY A 330 11.26 -17.44 -17.48
N ALA A 331 11.18 -18.01 -18.69
CA ALA A 331 11.78 -17.44 -19.90
C ALA A 331 10.99 -16.22 -20.41
N ILE A 332 9.66 -16.28 -20.36
CA ILE A 332 8.77 -15.15 -20.70
C ILE A 332 9.05 -13.97 -19.77
N ASP A 333 9.08 -14.21 -18.47
CA ASP A 333 9.33 -13.17 -17.48
C ASP A 333 10.69 -12.50 -17.68
N ALA A 334 11.71 -13.27 -18.07
CA ALA A 334 13.05 -12.76 -18.38
C ALA A 334 13.17 -12.02 -19.72
N GLY A 335 12.13 -11.97 -20.55
CA GLY A 335 12.22 -11.35 -21.88
C GLY A 335 12.82 -12.25 -22.96
N GLU A 336 13.07 -13.52 -22.67
CA GLU A 336 13.81 -14.45 -23.54
C GLU A 336 12.90 -15.09 -24.59
N THR A 337 12.32 -14.27 -25.46
CA THR A 337 11.34 -14.67 -26.50
C THR A 337 11.83 -15.82 -27.38
N GLY A 338 13.11 -15.83 -27.76
CA GLY A 338 13.70 -16.89 -28.58
C GLY A 338 13.78 -18.25 -27.87
N LEU A 339 14.09 -18.27 -26.57
CA LEU A 339 14.09 -19.49 -25.77
C LEU A 339 12.65 -19.98 -25.53
N ALA A 340 11.75 -19.05 -25.19
CA ALA A 340 10.34 -19.37 -24.98
C ALA A 340 9.70 -20.04 -26.21
N ARG A 341 9.99 -19.55 -27.43
CA ARG A 341 9.56 -20.20 -28.69
C ARG A 341 10.10 -21.64 -28.81
N ARG A 342 11.39 -21.86 -28.54
CA ARG A 342 11.99 -23.20 -28.58
C ARG A 342 11.34 -24.15 -27.58
N ILE A 343 11.03 -23.67 -26.37
CA ILE A 343 10.33 -24.48 -25.35
C ILE A 343 8.93 -24.86 -25.86
N MET A 344 8.18 -23.89 -26.39
CA MET A 344 6.85 -24.14 -26.94
C MET A 344 6.84 -25.12 -28.12
N ASP A 345 7.83 -25.06 -29.01
CA ASP A 345 7.94 -25.97 -30.16
C ASP A 345 8.14 -27.43 -29.73
N GLU A 346 8.74 -27.65 -28.55
CA GLU A 346 8.98 -28.97 -27.96
C GLU A 346 7.79 -29.49 -27.13
N MET A 347 6.83 -28.63 -26.80
CA MET A 347 5.65 -28.99 -26.05
C MET A 347 4.52 -29.48 -26.97
N PRO A 348 3.76 -30.51 -26.59
CA PRO A 348 2.62 -30.96 -27.36
C PRO A 348 1.49 -29.90 -27.37
N SER A 349 0.88 -29.69 -28.52
CA SER A 349 -0.22 -28.74 -28.81
C SER A 349 -1.53 -28.93 -28.01
N LYS A 350 -1.54 -29.80 -27.00
CA LYS A 350 -2.66 -30.09 -26.10
C LYS A 350 -2.27 -30.03 -24.62
N SER A 351 -1.08 -29.54 -24.28
CA SER A 351 -0.76 -29.22 -22.89
C SER A 351 -1.86 -28.32 -22.33
N HIS A 352 -2.38 -28.67 -21.15
CA HIS A 352 -3.51 -27.98 -20.52
C HIS A 352 -3.19 -26.53 -20.12
N LEU A 353 -1.93 -26.10 -20.26
CA LEU A 353 -1.41 -24.78 -19.92
C LEU A 353 -0.88 -24.00 -21.14
N GLU A 354 -1.13 -24.46 -22.37
CA GLU A 354 -1.22 -23.55 -23.54
C GLU A 354 -2.45 -22.64 -23.39
N SER A 355 -2.54 -21.89 -22.30
CA SER A 355 -3.54 -20.84 -22.16
C SER A 355 -3.28 -19.84 -23.28
N ASP A 356 -4.34 -19.38 -23.94
CA ASP A 356 -4.25 -18.28 -24.92
C ASP A 356 -3.48 -17.08 -24.34
N GLY A 357 -3.47 -16.94 -23.00
CA GLY A 357 -2.67 -15.97 -22.26
C GLY A 357 -1.16 -16.07 -22.48
N THR A 358 -0.55 -17.26 -22.44
CA THR A 358 0.90 -17.43 -22.62
C THR A 358 1.35 -17.03 -24.03
N ARG A 359 0.57 -17.44 -25.04
CA ARG A 359 0.78 -17.03 -26.43
C ARG A 359 0.64 -15.52 -26.60
N LEU A 360 -0.40 -14.94 -26.01
CA LEU A 360 -0.63 -13.49 -26.06
C LEU A 360 0.52 -12.71 -25.39
N ARG A 361 1.04 -13.18 -24.24
CA ARG A 361 2.19 -12.55 -23.57
C ARG A 361 3.40 -12.48 -24.48
N LEU A 362 3.76 -13.59 -25.12
CA LEU A 362 4.88 -13.63 -26.08
C LEU A 362 4.64 -12.72 -27.28
N ASP A 363 3.44 -12.75 -27.85
CA ASP A 363 3.08 -11.90 -28.98
C ASP A 363 3.17 -10.41 -28.61
N ILE A 364 2.72 -10.01 -27.41
CA ILE A 364 2.84 -8.64 -26.90
C ILE A 364 4.32 -8.24 -26.75
N MET A 365 5.17 -9.13 -26.23
CA MET A 365 6.59 -8.85 -26.06
C MET A 365 7.30 -8.67 -27.41
N GLU A 366 7.07 -9.59 -28.35
CA GLU A 366 7.64 -9.55 -29.70
C GLU A 366 7.15 -8.32 -30.49
N LYS A 367 5.87 -7.93 -30.29
CA LYS A 367 5.20 -6.82 -31.01
C LYS A 367 5.01 -5.58 -30.14
N SER A 368 5.81 -5.41 -29.10
CA SER A 368 5.65 -4.36 -28.06
C SER A 368 5.52 -2.93 -28.63
N HIS A 369 6.22 -2.64 -29.73
CA HIS A 369 6.12 -1.36 -30.44
C HIS A 369 4.69 -1.04 -30.92
N GLY A 370 3.90 -2.06 -31.28
CA GLY A 370 2.51 -1.90 -31.71
C GLY A 370 1.55 -1.48 -30.59
N TYR A 371 1.96 -1.60 -29.33
CA TYR A 371 1.16 -1.24 -28.16
C TYR A 371 1.58 0.10 -27.52
N THR A 372 2.63 0.75 -28.04
CA THR A 372 3.23 1.94 -27.39
C THR A 372 2.25 3.12 -27.32
N GLU A 373 1.46 3.35 -28.36
CA GLU A 373 0.44 4.40 -28.39
C GLU A 373 -0.69 4.12 -27.40
N LEU A 374 -1.17 2.86 -27.37
CA LEU A 374 -2.20 2.40 -26.44
C LEU A 374 -1.76 2.55 -24.98
N GLU A 375 -0.54 2.11 -24.65
CA GLU A 375 0.06 2.26 -23.31
C GLU A 375 0.21 3.74 -22.93
N THR A 376 0.61 4.58 -23.88
CA THR A 376 0.74 6.03 -23.64
C THR A 376 -0.61 6.66 -23.29
N MET A 377 -1.67 6.32 -24.03
CA MET A 377 -3.03 6.80 -23.76
C MET A 377 -3.54 6.29 -22.41
N ALA A 378 -3.43 4.99 -22.13
CA ALA A 378 -3.85 4.40 -20.86
C ALA A 378 -3.12 5.04 -19.67
N ARG A 379 -1.79 5.23 -19.79
CA ARG A 379 -0.97 5.89 -18.76
C ARG A 379 -1.44 7.32 -18.48
N ARG A 380 -1.76 8.11 -19.52
CA ARG A 380 -2.29 9.47 -19.35
C ARG A 380 -3.62 9.45 -18.58
N GLY A 381 -4.53 8.55 -18.97
CA GLY A 381 -5.84 8.39 -18.31
C GLY A 381 -5.77 7.98 -16.84
N ILE A 382 -4.77 7.18 -16.44
CA ILE A 382 -4.58 6.75 -15.05
C ILE A 382 -3.87 7.80 -14.19
N VAL A 383 -2.83 8.44 -14.72
CA VAL A 383 -1.99 9.37 -13.93
C VAL A 383 -2.68 10.73 -13.71
N LYS A 384 -3.53 11.17 -14.65
CA LYS A 384 -4.35 12.40 -14.53
C LYS A 384 -3.58 13.64 -14.06
N GLY A 385 -2.45 13.91 -14.70
CA GLY A 385 -1.49 14.94 -14.25
C GLY A 385 -1.48 16.25 -15.05
N ASP A 386 -2.15 16.33 -16.19
CA ASP A 386 -2.14 17.48 -17.12
C ASP A 386 -3.51 18.19 -17.16
N GLU A 387 -3.52 19.51 -17.40
CA GLU A 387 -4.76 20.29 -17.53
C GLU A 387 -5.62 19.82 -18.71
N GLU A 388 -5.00 19.20 -19.71
CA GLU A 388 -5.66 18.63 -20.89
C GLU A 388 -6.58 17.45 -20.52
N SER A 389 -6.18 16.61 -19.55
CA SER A 389 -7.01 15.51 -19.02
C SER A 389 -8.27 15.97 -18.28
N LYS A 390 -8.45 17.28 -18.01
CA LYS A 390 -9.72 17.82 -17.50
C LYS A 390 -10.78 17.95 -18.58
N TRP A 391 -10.36 18.08 -19.84
CA TRP A 391 -11.24 18.31 -20.98
C TRP A 391 -11.40 17.06 -21.84
N ASP A 392 -10.31 16.30 -22.04
CA ASP A 392 -10.30 15.10 -22.87
C ASP A 392 -9.71 13.93 -22.08
N ASP A 393 -10.53 12.94 -21.73
CA ASP A 393 -10.08 11.76 -21.00
C ASP A 393 -9.66 10.68 -22.01
N PRO A 394 -8.38 10.28 -22.05
CA PRO A 394 -7.89 9.29 -23.01
C PRO A 394 -8.63 7.94 -22.92
N LEU A 395 -9.15 7.56 -21.76
CA LEU A 395 -9.90 6.30 -21.61
C LEU A 395 -11.28 6.37 -22.28
N VAL A 396 -11.90 7.56 -22.30
CA VAL A 396 -13.14 7.82 -23.04
C VAL A 396 -12.87 7.67 -24.54
N SER A 397 -11.82 8.32 -25.04
CA SER A 397 -11.39 8.21 -26.44
C SER A 397 -11.08 6.77 -26.85
N LEU A 398 -10.37 6.01 -26.00
CA LEU A 398 -10.10 4.60 -26.23
C LEU A 398 -11.39 3.76 -26.29
N SER A 399 -12.37 4.05 -25.44
CA SER A 399 -13.66 3.34 -25.47
C SER A 399 -14.34 3.49 -26.83
N TYR A 400 -14.49 4.71 -27.35
CA TYR A 400 -15.08 4.96 -28.66
C TYR A 400 -14.23 4.38 -29.81
N THR A 401 -12.90 4.47 -29.71
CA THR A 401 -12.01 3.95 -30.76
C THR A 401 -12.14 2.44 -30.93
N PHE A 402 -12.37 1.70 -29.84
CA PHE A 402 -12.45 0.24 -29.85
C PHE A 402 -13.87 -0.28 -30.11
N GLU A 403 -14.91 0.55 -30.02
CA GLU A 403 -16.33 0.16 -30.06
C GLU A 403 -16.65 -0.81 -31.20
N ASN A 404 -16.41 -0.40 -32.44
CA ASN A 404 -16.83 -1.15 -33.64
C ASN A 404 -15.96 -2.37 -33.99
N ARG A 405 -14.77 -2.51 -33.39
CA ARG A 405 -13.79 -3.55 -33.79
C ARG A 405 -13.46 -4.51 -32.66
N PHE A 406 -13.54 -4.04 -31.42
CA PHE A 406 -13.21 -4.78 -30.22
C PHE A 406 -14.19 -4.39 -29.09
N PRO A 407 -15.47 -4.78 -29.20
CA PRO A 407 -16.51 -4.36 -28.26
C PRO A 407 -16.19 -4.70 -26.80
N ALA A 408 -15.56 -5.85 -26.55
CA ALA A 408 -15.12 -6.22 -25.20
C ALA A 408 -14.09 -5.23 -24.62
N LEU A 409 -13.10 -4.80 -25.40
CA LEU A 409 -12.12 -3.81 -24.94
C LEU A 409 -12.75 -2.42 -24.79
N SER A 410 -13.68 -2.05 -25.67
CA SER A 410 -14.46 -0.82 -25.56
C SER A 410 -15.23 -0.73 -24.24
N VAL A 411 -15.93 -1.81 -23.85
CA VAL A 411 -16.64 -1.93 -22.56
C VAL A 411 -15.67 -1.82 -21.39
N VAL A 412 -14.49 -2.44 -21.46
CA VAL A 412 -13.48 -2.35 -20.40
C VAL A 412 -12.98 -0.91 -20.24
N PHE A 413 -12.67 -0.22 -21.33
CA PHE A 413 -12.23 1.18 -21.27
C PHE A 413 -13.34 2.12 -20.80
N ALA A 414 -14.60 1.90 -21.22
CA ALA A 414 -15.75 2.68 -20.73
C ALA A 414 -15.89 2.58 -19.21
N ARG A 415 -15.88 1.36 -18.67
CA ARG A 415 -15.95 1.14 -17.21
C ARG A 415 -14.78 1.79 -16.47
N ALA A 416 -13.57 1.69 -17.02
CA ALA A 416 -12.37 2.30 -16.43
C ALA A 416 -12.44 3.84 -16.43
N ALA A 417 -12.92 4.44 -17.52
CA ALA A 417 -13.12 5.88 -17.64
C ALA A 417 -14.13 6.38 -16.60
N MET A 418 -15.28 5.71 -16.47
CA MET A 418 -16.32 6.06 -15.49
C MET A 418 -15.80 5.98 -14.05
N LEU A 419 -15.08 4.92 -13.71
CA LEU A 419 -14.48 4.75 -12.38
C LEU A 419 -13.41 5.80 -12.09
N GLY A 420 -12.59 6.12 -13.10
CA GLY A 420 -11.53 7.11 -12.97
C GLY A 420 -12.08 8.51 -12.78
N SER A 421 -13.09 8.90 -13.56
CA SER A 421 -13.63 10.25 -13.71
C SER A 421 -15.14 10.33 -13.38
N PRO A 422 -15.57 10.00 -12.15
CA PRO A 422 -16.99 9.97 -11.79
C PRO A 422 -17.69 11.33 -11.96
N GLU A 423 -16.95 12.42 -11.84
CA GLU A 423 -17.45 13.79 -12.00
C GLU A 423 -17.89 14.14 -13.43
N ARG A 424 -17.45 13.39 -14.45
CA ARG A 424 -17.80 13.59 -15.86
C ARG A 424 -19.16 12.98 -16.19
N ALA A 425 -20.21 13.43 -15.49
CA ALA A 425 -21.54 12.85 -15.59
C ALA A 425 -22.09 12.77 -17.03
N PHE A 426 -21.82 13.79 -17.85
CA PHE A 426 -22.22 13.82 -19.26
C PHE A 426 -21.53 12.71 -20.06
N ASP A 427 -20.19 12.65 -20.06
CA ASP A 427 -19.43 11.62 -20.76
C ASP A 427 -19.84 10.21 -20.29
N ASN A 428 -20.01 10.03 -18.98
CA ASN A 428 -20.37 8.75 -18.36
C ASN A 428 -21.77 8.27 -18.79
N GLU A 429 -22.72 9.16 -19.05
CA GLU A 429 -24.04 8.81 -19.60
C GLU A 429 -23.90 8.18 -21.00
N PHE A 430 -23.11 8.80 -21.90
CA PHE A 430 -22.87 8.24 -23.23
C PHE A 430 -22.05 6.95 -23.19
N LEU A 431 -21.13 6.82 -22.24
CA LEU A 431 -20.39 5.58 -22.05
C LEU A 431 -21.29 4.41 -21.64
N LEU A 432 -22.40 4.64 -20.94
CA LEU A 432 -23.38 3.57 -20.66
C LEU A 432 -24.02 3.05 -21.94
N ASP A 433 -24.28 3.91 -22.92
CA ASP A 433 -24.81 3.48 -24.22
C ASP A 433 -23.78 2.69 -25.02
N VAL A 434 -22.49 3.07 -24.95
CA VAL A 434 -21.39 2.27 -25.50
C VAL A 434 -21.31 0.90 -24.82
N ILE A 435 -21.45 0.85 -23.48
CA ILE A 435 -21.44 -0.41 -22.73
C ILE A 435 -22.60 -1.30 -23.15
N ARG A 436 -23.82 -0.76 -23.25
CA ARG A 436 -25.01 -1.50 -23.68
C ARG A 436 -24.85 -2.06 -25.09
N THR A 437 -24.34 -1.23 -26.00
CA THR A 437 -24.08 -1.63 -27.40
C THR A 437 -23.02 -2.72 -27.46
N GLY A 438 -21.88 -2.53 -26.79
CA GLY A 438 -20.81 -3.53 -26.74
C GLY A 438 -21.25 -4.84 -26.08
N ARG A 439 -22.10 -4.80 -25.05
CA ARG A 439 -22.71 -6.00 -24.44
C ARG A 439 -23.62 -6.72 -25.42
N ALA A 440 -24.44 -5.98 -26.17
CA ALA A 440 -25.30 -6.56 -27.20
C ALA A 440 -24.48 -7.26 -28.30
N GLU A 441 -23.37 -6.66 -28.74
CA GLU A 441 -22.45 -7.26 -29.72
C GLU A 441 -21.72 -8.51 -29.18
N LEU A 442 -21.63 -8.65 -27.86
CA LEU A 442 -21.06 -9.83 -27.18
C LEU A 442 -22.11 -10.88 -26.81
N ASP A 443 -23.33 -10.79 -27.36
CA ASP A 443 -24.46 -11.67 -27.06
C ASP A 443 -24.87 -11.70 -25.57
N LEU A 444 -24.65 -10.59 -24.86
CA LEU A 444 -25.07 -10.38 -23.47
C LEU A 444 -26.33 -9.52 -23.40
N ASP A 445 -27.04 -9.58 -22.27
CA ASP A 445 -28.11 -8.61 -21.98
C ASP A 445 -27.52 -7.20 -21.98
N PRO A 446 -28.01 -6.27 -22.82
CA PRO A 446 -27.51 -4.88 -22.85
C PRO A 446 -27.57 -4.21 -21.48
N TRP A 447 -28.54 -4.57 -20.65
CA TRP A 447 -28.79 -3.99 -19.33
C TRP A 447 -28.12 -4.78 -18.20
N GLY A 448 -28.07 -4.20 -17.01
CA GLY A 448 -27.57 -4.88 -15.81
C GLY A 448 -26.05 -4.92 -15.73
N ASP A 449 -25.38 -3.97 -16.39
CA ASP A 449 -23.95 -3.74 -16.18
C ASP A 449 -23.71 -3.11 -14.79
N PRO A 450 -22.68 -3.53 -14.03
CA PRO A 450 -22.32 -2.87 -12.77
C PRO A 450 -22.05 -1.37 -12.92
N ALA A 451 -21.64 -0.91 -14.11
CA ALA A 451 -21.43 0.50 -14.40
C ALA A 451 -22.69 1.36 -14.26
N GLU A 452 -23.89 0.79 -14.52
CA GLU A 452 -25.16 1.52 -14.39
C GLU A 452 -25.42 1.88 -12.92
N ALA A 453 -25.32 0.90 -12.02
CA ALA A 453 -25.48 1.12 -10.59
C ALA A 453 -24.39 2.05 -10.01
N TYR A 454 -23.16 1.96 -10.54
CA TYR A 454 -22.09 2.88 -10.17
C TYR A 454 -22.40 4.31 -10.61
N PHE A 455 -22.89 4.51 -11.84
CA PHE A 455 -23.24 5.82 -12.37
C PHE A 455 -24.37 6.48 -11.57
N ASP A 456 -25.44 5.74 -11.29
CA ASP A 456 -26.55 6.22 -10.46
C ASP A 456 -26.05 6.67 -9.08
N TRP A 457 -25.21 5.86 -8.44
CA TRP A 457 -24.59 6.21 -7.15
C TRP A 457 -23.70 7.46 -7.24
N THR A 458 -22.94 7.63 -8.33
CA THR A 458 -22.12 8.83 -8.52
C THR A 458 -22.95 10.08 -8.74
N LEU A 459 -24.07 10.00 -9.47
CA LEU A 459 -24.99 11.13 -9.67
C LEU A 459 -25.58 11.59 -8.33
N GLU A 460 -26.08 10.66 -7.52
CA GLU A 460 -26.58 10.95 -6.18
C GLU A 460 -25.50 11.66 -5.33
N LYS A 461 -24.25 11.17 -5.40
CA LYS A 461 -23.12 11.78 -4.67
C LYS A 461 -22.76 13.18 -5.15
N ILE A 462 -22.80 13.44 -6.46
CA ILE A 462 -22.51 14.76 -7.01
C ILE A 462 -23.59 15.76 -6.58
N GLU A 463 -24.86 15.35 -6.58
CA GLU A 463 -25.97 16.17 -6.11
C GLU A 463 -25.87 16.48 -4.62
N ASP A 464 -25.58 15.48 -3.78
CA ASP A 464 -25.33 15.64 -2.35
C ASP A 464 -24.21 16.65 -2.08
N ASN A 465 -23.07 16.50 -2.77
CA ASN A 465 -21.91 17.39 -2.62
C ASN A 465 -22.25 18.83 -3.04
N ARG A 466 -22.96 19.03 -4.15
CA ARG A 466 -23.40 20.36 -4.59
C ARG A 466 -24.35 21.00 -3.60
N ALA A 467 -25.27 20.22 -3.04
CA ALA A 467 -26.14 20.69 -1.97
C ALA A 467 -25.31 21.14 -0.76
N GLU A 468 -24.37 20.33 -0.30
CA GLU A 468 -23.49 20.65 0.84
C GLU A 468 -22.60 21.88 0.60
N GLU A 469 -22.08 22.07 -0.61
CA GLU A 469 -21.33 23.28 -0.98
C GLU A 469 -22.21 24.54 -0.95
N ASN A 470 -23.42 24.49 -1.48
CA ASN A 470 -24.36 25.62 -1.43
C ASN A 470 -24.72 25.99 0.01
N ARG A 471 -24.99 24.98 0.84
CA ARG A 471 -25.23 25.13 2.28
C ARG A 471 -24.04 25.78 3.00
N SER A 472 -22.82 25.39 2.63
CA SER A 472 -21.59 25.94 3.20
C SER A 472 -21.40 27.42 2.83
N LYS A 473 -21.65 27.78 1.56
CA LYS A 473 -21.60 29.19 1.10
C LYS A 473 -22.64 30.06 1.80
N GLU A 474 -23.86 29.57 1.98
CA GLU A 474 -24.90 30.29 2.71
C GLU A 474 -24.50 30.54 4.18
N LEU A 475 -23.87 29.55 4.83
CA LEU A 475 -23.34 29.69 6.18
C LEU A 475 -22.22 30.71 6.28
N GLU A 476 -21.31 30.78 5.30
CA GLU A 476 -20.24 31.78 5.23
C GLU A 476 -20.83 33.20 5.09
N ASP A 477 -21.77 33.40 4.17
CA ASP A 477 -22.46 34.68 3.98
C ASP A 477 -23.18 35.15 5.25
N LEU A 478 -23.86 34.22 5.92
CA LEU A 478 -24.54 34.49 7.19
C LEU A 478 -23.56 34.82 8.32
N SER A 479 -22.42 34.11 8.38
CA SER A 479 -21.36 34.35 9.35
C SER A 479 -20.74 35.73 9.17
N GLU A 480 -20.48 36.14 7.92
CA GLU A 480 -19.91 37.44 7.59
C GLU A 480 -20.88 38.58 7.93
N LYS A 481 -22.18 38.43 7.61
CA LYS A 481 -23.22 39.38 8.04
C LYS A 481 -23.29 39.50 9.56
N LEU A 482 -23.16 38.39 10.29
CA LEU A 482 -23.14 38.39 11.76
C LEU A 482 -21.89 39.10 12.30
N ARG A 483 -20.72 38.90 11.67
CA ARG A 483 -19.46 39.56 12.05
C ARG A 483 -19.58 41.08 11.91
N LEU A 484 -20.01 41.56 10.73
CA LEU A 484 -20.20 42.98 10.45
C LEU A 484 -21.21 43.62 11.42
N ALA A 485 -22.32 42.93 11.72
CA ALA A 485 -23.31 43.40 12.69
C ALA A 485 -22.74 43.54 14.11
N ASN A 486 -21.92 42.58 14.55
CA ASN A 486 -21.27 42.63 15.88
C ASN A 486 -20.24 43.76 15.98
N GLU A 487 -19.48 44.04 14.92
CA GLU A 487 -18.52 45.14 14.88
C GLU A 487 -19.24 46.50 14.99
N LEU A 488 -20.31 46.70 14.24
CA LEU A 488 -21.13 47.91 14.33
C LEU A 488 -21.75 48.10 15.72
N ALA A 489 -22.23 47.01 16.33
CA ALA A 489 -22.79 47.06 17.69
C ALA A 489 -21.74 47.47 18.73
N ARG A 490 -20.49 46.99 18.61
CA ARG A 490 -19.38 47.37 19.49
C ARG A 490 -19.01 48.85 19.33
N GLN A 491 -18.99 49.36 18.10
CA GLN A 491 -18.72 50.79 17.85
C GLN A 491 -19.76 51.67 18.53
N ARG A 492 -21.04 51.39 18.33
CA ARG A 492 -22.13 52.17 18.94
C ARG A 492 -22.17 52.07 20.46
N MET A 493 -21.80 50.93 21.03
CA MET A 493 -21.70 50.78 22.48
C MET A 493 -20.61 51.69 23.06
N LYS A 494 -19.48 51.83 22.37
CA LYS A 494 -18.42 52.78 22.77
C LYS A 494 -18.91 54.23 22.71
N GLU A 495 -19.55 54.61 21.61
CA GLU A 495 -20.15 55.96 21.46
C GLU A 495 -21.18 56.26 22.57
N PHE A 496 -22.00 55.28 22.92
CA PHE A 496 -22.97 55.41 24.01
C PHE A 496 -22.29 55.66 25.35
N GLN A 497 -21.23 54.89 25.67
CA GLN A 497 -20.46 55.06 26.91
C GLN A 497 -19.75 56.41 26.98
N GLU A 498 -19.26 56.94 25.85
CA GLU A 498 -18.67 58.28 25.78
C GLU A 498 -19.71 59.36 26.11
N LYS A 499 -20.88 59.29 25.48
CA LYS A 499 -21.99 60.22 25.77
C LYS A 499 -22.47 60.14 27.21
N GLU A 500 -22.50 58.95 27.81
CA GLU A 500 -22.87 58.77 29.21
C GLU A 500 -21.89 59.47 30.15
N ARG A 501 -20.57 59.34 29.89
CA ARG A 501 -19.53 60.06 30.66
C ARG A 501 -19.62 61.58 30.50
N GLU A 502 -19.92 62.07 29.30
CA GLU A 502 -20.15 63.51 29.07
C GLU A 502 -21.32 64.02 29.93
N LEU A 503 -22.42 63.27 29.94
CA LEU A 503 -23.62 63.61 30.72
C LEU A 503 -23.35 63.62 32.24
N GLU A 504 -22.58 62.64 32.74
CA GLU A 504 -22.13 62.63 34.14
C GLU A 504 -21.23 63.82 34.47
N SER A 505 -20.34 64.22 33.56
CA SER A 505 -19.44 65.36 33.75
C SER A 505 -20.22 66.68 33.85
N LEU A 506 -21.19 66.89 32.95
CA LEU A 506 -22.08 68.04 32.96
C LEU A 506 -22.90 68.09 34.26
N THR A 507 -23.44 66.96 34.69
CA THR A 507 -24.20 66.85 35.94
C THR A 507 -23.36 67.25 37.15
N ARG A 508 -22.08 66.84 37.22
CA ARG A 508 -21.16 67.24 38.29
C ARG A 508 -20.82 68.74 38.26
N VAL A 509 -20.72 69.35 37.09
CA VAL A 509 -20.49 70.80 36.94
C VAL A 509 -21.70 71.58 37.48
N PHE A 510 -22.92 71.18 37.11
CA PHE A 510 -24.15 71.78 37.64
C PHE A 510 -24.25 71.67 39.17
N GLN A 511 -23.83 70.54 39.73
CA GLN A 511 -23.90 70.31 41.17
C GLN A 511 -22.88 71.17 41.95
N LYS A 512 -21.66 71.34 41.41
CA LYS A 512 -20.65 72.25 42.00
C LYS A 512 -21.05 73.73 41.93
N ALA A 513 -21.74 74.16 40.87
CA ALA A 513 -22.28 75.51 40.77
C ALA A 513 -23.33 75.81 41.85
N LYS A 514 -23.98 74.77 42.38
CA LYS A 514 -25.02 74.86 43.42
C LYS A 514 -24.47 74.91 44.84
N GLU A 515 -23.20 74.53 45.06
CA GLU A 515 -22.58 74.34 46.38
C GLU A 515 -21.57 75.44 46.76
N ALA A 516 -21.40 76.49 45.95
CA ALA A 516 -20.53 77.63 46.29
C ALA A 516 -21.19 78.57 47.33
N PRO A 517 -20.48 79.06 48.37
CA PRO A 517 -21.07 79.87 49.44
C PRO A 517 -21.25 81.34 49.00
N SER A 518 -22.47 81.89 49.13
CA SER A 518 -22.74 83.30 48.84
C SER A 518 -22.50 84.17 50.08
N ASP A 519 -21.45 84.99 50.06
CA ASP A 519 -21.22 86.04 51.04
C ASP A 519 -21.90 87.34 50.59
N HIS A 520 -22.57 88.01 51.52
CA HIS A 520 -23.56 89.05 51.31
C HIS A 520 -23.01 90.35 50.69
N LYS A 521 -23.72 90.89 49.68
CA LYS A 521 -24.01 92.33 49.59
C LYS A 521 -25.26 92.61 48.75
N ILE A 522 -26.29 93.08 49.43
CA ILE A 522 -27.60 93.50 48.91
C ILE A 522 -27.43 94.76 48.05
N ARG A 523 -27.77 94.65 46.75
CA ARG A 523 -28.23 95.77 45.92
C ARG A 523 -29.42 95.29 45.08
N LYS A 524 -30.55 95.99 45.28
CA LYS A 524 -31.84 96.03 44.55
C LYS A 524 -32.36 94.74 43.90
N ARG A 525 -33.58 94.36 44.29
CA ARG A 525 -34.43 93.33 43.65
C ARG A 525 -34.46 93.50 42.14
N GLU A 526 -33.80 92.58 41.45
CA GLU A 526 -34.14 92.12 40.11
C GLU A 526 -34.87 90.76 40.25
N GLU A 527 -35.67 90.45 39.25
CA GLU A 527 -36.64 89.36 39.13
C GLU A 527 -36.06 87.96 39.45
N PRO A 528 -36.91 86.96 39.78
CA PRO A 528 -36.46 85.60 40.01
C PRO A 528 -35.69 85.10 38.77
N VAL A 529 -34.42 84.75 38.94
CA VAL A 529 -33.61 84.11 37.90
C VAL A 529 -34.29 82.79 37.55
N VAL A 530 -34.94 82.82 36.39
CA VAL A 530 -35.42 81.69 35.62
C VAL A 530 -34.22 80.78 35.40
N ILE A 531 -34.35 79.51 35.79
CA ILE A 531 -33.42 78.48 35.30
C ILE A 531 -33.61 78.50 33.78
N ASP A 532 -32.58 78.91 33.04
CA ASP A 532 -32.63 79.16 31.61
C ASP A 532 -33.48 78.07 30.94
N GLU A 533 -34.59 78.49 30.33
CA GLU A 533 -35.55 77.59 29.71
C GLU A 533 -34.82 76.76 28.64
N ASP A 534 -33.80 77.35 28.01
CA ASP A 534 -32.88 76.74 27.06
C ASP A 534 -32.02 75.60 27.67
N GLU A 535 -31.48 75.72 28.89
CA GLU A 535 -30.68 74.65 29.52
C GLU A 535 -31.54 73.45 29.94
N ARG A 536 -32.77 73.70 30.43
CA ARG A 536 -33.74 72.63 30.71
C ARG A 536 -34.17 71.96 29.42
N GLU A 537 -34.41 72.74 28.37
CA GLU A 537 -34.79 72.22 27.06
C GLU A 537 -33.65 71.37 26.47
N ILE A 538 -32.38 71.77 26.64
CA ILE A 538 -31.22 70.98 26.20
C ILE A 538 -31.11 69.66 26.99
N ILE A 539 -31.26 69.68 28.31
CA ILE A 539 -31.22 68.46 29.12
C ILE A 539 -32.38 67.52 28.78
N GLU A 540 -33.58 68.07 28.56
CA GLU A 540 -34.77 67.29 28.18
C GLU A 540 -34.66 66.73 26.76
N ARG A 541 -34.10 67.52 25.81
CA ARG A 541 -33.78 67.07 24.46
C ARG A 541 -32.72 65.97 24.46
N LEU A 542 -31.69 66.09 25.29
CA LEU A 542 -30.67 65.05 25.46
C LEU A 542 -31.24 63.78 26.12
N ARG A 543 -32.13 63.89 27.12
CA ARG A 543 -32.83 62.75 27.71
C ARG A 543 -33.71 62.04 26.68
N ASN A 544 -34.47 62.79 25.89
CA ASN A 544 -35.28 62.24 24.81
C ASN A 544 -34.43 61.58 23.72
N GLN A 545 -33.24 62.12 23.40
CA GLN A 545 -32.29 61.48 22.50
C GLN A 545 -31.70 60.19 23.10
N VAL A 546 -31.38 60.18 24.39
CA VAL A 546 -30.88 58.97 25.09
C VAL A 546 -31.95 57.89 25.13
N ASP A 547 -33.21 58.25 25.35
CA ASP A 547 -34.32 57.29 25.35
C ASP A 547 -34.64 56.79 23.94
N GLY A 548 -34.51 57.64 22.92
CA GLY A 548 -34.54 57.23 21.51
C GLY A 548 -33.44 56.23 21.17
N LEU A 549 -32.19 56.51 21.57
CA LEU A 549 -31.06 55.60 21.39
C LEU A 549 -31.25 54.27 22.15
N LYS A 550 -31.81 54.30 23.36
CA LYS A 550 -32.16 53.07 24.11
C LYS A 550 -33.23 52.25 23.39
N SER A 551 -34.24 52.90 22.81
CA SER A 551 -35.28 52.24 22.02
C SER A 551 -34.68 51.57 20.78
N ASP A 552 -33.83 52.28 20.05
CA ASP A 552 -33.11 51.77 18.87
C ASP A 552 -32.19 50.58 19.20
N ILE A 553 -31.51 50.62 20.35
CA ILE A 553 -30.67 49.52 20.82
C ILE A 553 -31.55 48.29 21.15
N ARG A 554 -32.69 48.48 21.82
CA ARG A 554 -33.62 47.37 22.12
C ARG A 554 -34.18 46.76 20.83
N GLN A 555 -34.56 47.58 19.86
CA GLN A 555 -35.10 47.12 18.59
C GLN A 555 -34.04 46.34 17.80
N ARG A 556 -32.80 46.83 17.72
CA ARG A 556 -31.70 46.09 17.07
C ARG A 556 -31.27 44.83 17.83
N GLN A 557 -31.38 44.80 19.15
CA GLN A 557 -31.18 43.57 19.94
C GLN A 557 -32.29 42.55 19.70
N GLN A 558 -33.50 43.01 19.39
CA GLN A 558 -34.59 42.14 18.96
C GLN A 558 -34.33 41.61 17.56
N ASP A 559 -33.88 42.45 16.63
CA ASP A 559 -33.45 42.01 15.29
C ASP A 559 -32.30 41.00 15.36
N HIS A 560 -31.32 41.20 16.25
CA HIS A 560 -30.21 40.26 16.47
C HIS A 560 -30.70 38.91 17.03
N ARG A 561 -31.70 38.89 17.92
CA ARG A 561 -32.34 37.65 18.37
C ARG A 561 -33.06 36.95 17.23
N THR A 562 -33.74 37.71 16.38
CA THR A 562 -34.41 37.18 15.19
C THR A 562 -33.42 36.58 14.20
N LEU A 563 -32.32 37.27 13.90
CA LEU A 563 -31.26 36.79 12.99
C LEU A 563 -30.51 35.57 13.55
N ARG A 564 -30.25 35.52 14.87
CA ARG A 564 -29.67 34.32 15.51
C ARG A 564 -30.62 33.13 15.46
N ARG A 565 -31.91 33.38 15.67
CA ARG A 565 -32.94 32.35 15.55
C ARG A 565 -33.00 31.85 14.11
N GLN A 566 -33.00 32.74 13.12
CA GLN A 566 -32.94 32.37 11.70
C GLN A 566 -31.68 31.59 11.36
N LEU A 567 -30.51 32.00 11.86
CA LEU A 567 -29.25 31.28 11.68
C LEU A 567 -29.30 29.87 12.31
N GLN A 568 -29.94 29.74 13.47
CA GLN A 568 -30.09 28.47 14.17
C GLN A 568 -31.14 27.57 13.50
N GLU A 569 -32.23 28.15 13.00
CA GLU A 569 -33.25 27.48 12.18
C GLU A 569 -32.67 27.01 10.85
N GLU A 570 -31.84 27.81 10.19
CA GLU A 570 -31.11 27.39 8.99
C GLU A 570 -30.06 26.33 9.34
N ARG A 571 -29.27 26.46 10.40
CA ARG A 571 -28.38 25.37 10.86
C ARG A 571 -29.13 24.06 11.14
N ALA A 572 -30.33 24.14 11.69
CA ALA A 572 -31.20 22.99 11.91
C ALA A 572 -31.74 22.42 10.57
N ARG A 573 -32.15 23.28 9.63
CA ARG A 573 -32.57 22.89 8.27
C ARG A 573 -31.46 22.26 7.45
N LEU A 574 -30.23 22.75 7.56
CA LEU A 574 -29.04 22.22 6.88
C LEU A 574 -28.59 20.89 7.49
N SER A 575 -28.99 20.61 8.74
CA SER A 575 -28.77 19.33 9.44
C SER A 575 -29.86 18.28 9.22
N GLU A 576 -30.96 18.62 8.52
CA GLU A 576 -32.02 17.68 8.14
C GLU A 576 -32.11 17.54 6.61
N PRO A 577 -32.29 16.32 6.04
CA PRO A 577 -32.47 16.15 4.60
C PRO A 577 -33.85 16.66 4.16
N THR A 578 -33.86 17.58 3.20
CA THR A 578 -35.04 18.25 2.64
C THR A 578 -35.95 17.29 1.85
N SER A 579 -37.25 17.25 2.20
CA SER A 579 -38.32 16.78 1.31
C SER A 579 -39.33 17.91 1.06
N ASP A 580 -39.65 18.11 -0.22
CA ASP A 580 -40.39 19.23 -0.81
C ASP A 580 -41.89 19.30 -0.43
N PRO A 581 -42.54 20.48 -0.37
CA PRO A 581 -43.91 20.63 0.12
C PRO A 581 -44.91 21.02 -0.98
N SER A 582 -45.91 20.17 -1.25
CA SER A 582 -47.20 20.64 -1.74
C SER A 582 -48.31 19.62 -1.48
N SER A 583 -49.13 19.93 -0.45
CA SER A 583 -50.60 19.83 -0.41
C SER A 583 -51.07 19.47 1.01
N LYS A 584 -51.63 20.46 1.73
CA LYS A 584 -52.64 20.21 2.79
C LYS A 584 -53.95 19.81 2.10
N PRO A 585 -54.80 18.93 2.66
CA PRO A 585 -55.42 19.01 3.99
C PRO A 585 -55.27 17.67 4.75
N GLU A 586 -55.59 17.46 6.01
CA GLU A 586 -56.49 18.05 6.99
C GLU A 586 -56.00 17.54 8.36
N GLU A 587 -56.52 18.12 9.44
CA GLU A 587 -56.14 17.87 10.83
C GLU A 587 -55.98 16.37 11.20
N SER A 588 -54.83 16.02 11.78
CA SER A 588 -54.78 15.07 12.90
C SER A 588 -53.52 15.32 13.73
N ASN A 589 -53.75 15.81 14.96
CA ASN A 589 -52.75 15.90 16.02
C ASN A 589 -52.27 14.50 16.39
N LEU A 590 -51.12 14.03 15.89
CA LEU A 590 -50.34 12.94 16.50
C LEU A 590 -48.84 13.09 16.11
N SER A 591 -48.11 13.99 16.77
CA SER A 591 -46.67 14.21 16.53
C SER A 591 -45.80 14.03 17.78
N GLU A 592 -46.13 13.08 18.67
CA GLU A 592 -45.33 12.82 19.89
C GLU A 592 -44.72 11.41 20.00
N GLU A 593 -44.84 10.51 19.01
CA GLU A 593 -44.34 9.11 19.15
C GLU A 593 -43.28 8.66 18.11
N GLU A 594 -42.30 9.50 17.77
CA GLU A 594 -41.12 9.06 16.98
C GLU A 594 -39.81 8.92 17.76
N ALA A 595 -39.78 9.19 19.06
CA ALA A 595 -38.61 9.05 19.92
C ALA A 595 -38.33 7.59 20.34
N GLY A 596 -38.10 6.68 19.40
CA GLY A 596 -37.59 5.34 19.75
C GLY A 596 -36.11 5.42 20.15
N ILE A 597 -35.75 4.90 21.33
CA ILE A 597 -34.36 4.90 21.82
C ILE A 597 -33.47 4.15 20.80
N PRO A 598 -32.40 4.78 20.26
CA PRO A 598 -31.41 4.11 19.42
C PRO A 598 -30.73 2.98 20.18
N LEU A 599 -30.53 1.84 19.52
CA LEU A 599 -29.76 0.75 20.11
C LEU A 599 -28.27 1.12 20.06
N GLU A 600 -27.61 1.26 21.21
CA GLU A 600 -26.18 1.57 21.28
C GLU A 600 -25.36 0.41 20.71
N PHE A 601 -24.53 0.70 19.70
CA PHE A 601 -23.58 -0.25 19.15
C PHE A 601 -22.40 -0.40 20.11
N GLY A 602 -22.45 -1.40 20.99
CA GLY A 602 -21.54 -1.46 22.14
C GLY A 602 -20.83 -2.77 22.43
N ARG A 603 -21.25 -3.93 21.90
CA ARG A 603 -20.61 -5.24 22.14
C ARG A 603 -20.87 -6.22 21.00
N SER A 604 -19.83 -6.88 20.49
CA SER A 604 -19.99 -8.06 19.62
C SER A 604 -20.60 -9.22 20.42
N PRO A 605 -21.53 -10.01 19.84
CA PRO A 605 -22.19 -11.08 20.56
C PRO A 605 -21.19 -12.22 20.74
N LYS A 606 -21.36 -13.04 21.77
CA LYS A 606 -20.54 -14.26 21.91
C LYS A 606 -20.96 -15.37 20.92
N LYS A 607 -22.14 -15.23 20.29
CA LYS A 607 -22.74 -16.23 19.39
C LYS A 607 -23.63 -15.55 18.34
N ILE A 608 -23.49 -15.95 17.08
CA ILE A 608 -24.42 -15.55 16.00
C ILE A 608 -25.74 -16.29 16.20
N LEU A 609 -26.85 -15.56 16.32
CA LEU A 609 -28.20 -16.13 16.47
C LEU A 609 -28.84 -16.32 15.09
N VAL A 610 -29.25 -17.56 14.77
CA VAL A 610 -30.04 -17.82 13.56
C VAL A 610 -31.45 -17.27 13.76
N PRO A 611 -31.96 -16.36 12.91
CA PRO A 611 -33.26 -15.76 13.12
C PRO A 611 -34.40 -16.77 12.97
N ALA A 612 -35.32 -16.78 13.95
CA ALA A 612 -36.59 -17.49 13.83
C ALA A 612 -37.65 -16.60 13.16
N TYR A 613 -38.60 -17.19 12.44
CA TYR A 613 -39.65 -16.46 11.73
C TYR A 613 -41.02 -16.69 12.35
N SER A 614 -41.77 -15.62 12.59
CA SER A 614 -43.17 -15.74 13.01
C SER A 614 -44.06 -16.12 11.80
N PRO A 615 -45.21 -16.79 12.03
CA PRO A 615 -46.19 -17.03 10.97
C PRO A 615 -46.71 -15.74 10.31
N ALA A 616 -46.78 -14.63 11.05
CA ALA A 616 -47.19 -13.33 10.51
C ALA A 616 -46.13 -12.77 9.56
N PHE A 617 -44.85 -12.88 9.92
CA PHE A 617 -43.73 -12.47 9.08
C PHE A 617 -43.65 -13.28 7.77
N LEU A 618 -43.84 -14.60 7.85
CA LEU A 618 -43.83 -15.46 6.65
C LEU A 618 -44.99 -15.09 5.72
N LYS A 619 -46.19 -14.89 6.26
CA LYS A 619 -47.35 -14.45 5.49
C LYS A 619 -47.15 -13.05 4.89
N ALA A 620 -46.49 -12.14 5.59
CA ALA A 620 -46.13 -10.82 5.06
C ALA A 620 -45.11 -10.92 3.92
N CYS A 621 -44.15 -11.86 3.98
CA CYS A 621 -43.19 -12.09 2.90
C CYS A 621 -43.85 -12.64 1.63
N GLU A 622 -44.94 -13.41 1.75
CA GLU A 622 -45.71 -13.89 0.59
C GLU A 622 -46.53 -12.78 -0.09
N LEU A 623 -46.93 -11.75 0.66
CA LEU A 623 -47.83 -10.68 0.19
C LEU A 623 -47.09 -9.43 -0.30
N MET A 624 -45.81 -9.27 0.05
CA MET A 624 -45.02 -8.06 -0.23
C MET A 624 -44.15 -8.19 -1.49
N PRO A 625 -43.74 -7.08 -2.14
CA PRO A 625 -42.87 -7.11 -3.31
C PRO A 625 -41.50 -7.77 -3.02
N SER A 626 -41.00 -8.59 -3.96
CA SER A 626 -39.76 -9.36 -3.81
C SER A 626 -38.53 -8.53 -3.38
N PRO A 627 -38.31 -7.29 -3.87
CA PRO A 627 -37.19 -6.45 -3.43
C PRO A 627 -37.27 -6.08 -1.94
N VAL A 628 -38.48 -5.81 -1.43
CA VAL A 628 -38.72 -5.46 -0.02
C VAL A 628 -38.46 -6.67 0.87
N VAL A 629 -38.93 -7.85 0.44
CA VAL A 629 -38.71 -9.12 1.15
C VAL A 629 -37.22 -9.48 1.19
N ALA A 630 -36.51 -9.36 0.07
CA ALA A 630 -35.07 -9.61 0.00
C ALA A 630 -34.27 -8.65 0.90
N LYS A 631 -34.68 -7.39 0.99
CA LYS A 631 -34.05 -6.41 1.87
C LYS A 631 -34.38 -6.65 3.35
N ALA A 632 -35.59 -7.11 3.66
CA ALA A 632 -35.98 -7.49 5.01
C ALA A 632 -35.19 -8.70 5.53
N LEU A 633 -35.05 -9.75 4.71
CA LEU A 633 -34.26 -10.94 5.06
C LEU A 633 -32.77 -10.61 5.25
N ARG A 634 -32.19 -9.81 4.34
CA ARG A 634 -30.80 -9.33 4.47
C ARG A 634 -30.61 -8.47 5.72
N SER A 635 -31.55 -7.57 6.03
CA SER A 635 -31.47 -6.73 7.23
C SER A 635 -31.52 -7.57 8.50
N LEU A 636 -32.33 -8.64 8.54
CA LEU A 636 -32.38 -9.54 9.70
C LEU A 636 -31.11 -10.37 9.85
N ALA A 637 -30.54 -10.86 8.75
CA ALA A 637 -29.28 -11.59 8.74
C ALA A 637 -28.10 -10.70 9.16
N ASN A 638 -28.05 -9.47 8.64
CA ASN A 638 -27.01 -8.51 8.97
C ASN A 638 -27.14 -8.01 10.42
N PHE A 639 -28.37 -7.89 10.95
CA PHE A 639 -28.57 -7.65 12.38
C PHE A 639 -27.99 -8.79 13.23
N ALA A 640 -28.23 -10.05 12.85
CA ALA A 640 -27.64 -11.22 13.52
C ALA A 640 -26.10 -11.25 13.42
N ALA A 641 -25.55 -10.83 12.28
CA ALA A 641 -24.10 -10.75 12.02
C ALA A 641 -23.42 -9.53 12.67
N HIS A 642 -24.17 -8.66 13.35
CA HIS A 642 -23.67 -7.44 13.99
C HIS A 642 -23.07 -6.43 13.02
N ASP A 643 -23.72 -6.29 11.87
CA ASP A 643 -23.43 -5.21 10.93
C ASP A 643 -23.76 -3.85 11.56
N GLU A 644 -22.75 -2.98 11.62
CA GLU A 644 -22.82 -1.68 12.27
C GLU A 644 -23.92 -0.78 11.69
N THR A 645 -24.15 -0.86 10.37
CA THR A 645 -25.14 -0.03 9.69
C THR A 645 -26.55 -0.43 10.11
N ILE A 646 -26.83 -1.73 10.22
CA ILE A 646 -28.14 -2.24 10.61
C ILE A 646 -28.44 -1.95 12.09
N TRP A 647 -27.44 -2.06 12.96
CA TRP A 647 -27.58 -1.75 14.37
C TRP A 647 -27.89 -0.27 14.60
N ARG A 648 -27.18 0.63 13.90
CA ARG A 648 -27.43 2.08 13.98
C ARG A 648 -28.81 2.51 13.48
N GLN A 649 -29.44 1.77 12.57
CA GLN A 649 -30.80 2.06 12.09
C GLN A 649 -31.90 1.34 12.89
N THR A 650 -31.54 0.43 13.79
CA THR A 650 -32.50 -0.29 14.63
C THR A 650 -32.96 0.63 15.77
N ARG A 651 -34.27 0.69 16.01
CA ARG A 651 -34.88 1.53 17.06
C ARG A 651 -35.74 0.68 17.98
N GLY A 652 -35.61 0.88 19.29
CA GLY A 652 -36.52 0.28 20.27
C GLY A 652 -37.92 0.87 20.16
N ILE A 653 -38.93 0.07 20.47
CA ILE A 653 -40.30 0.55 20.63
C ILE A 653 -40.53 0.78 22.13
N GLU A 654 -40.65 2.04 22.57
CA GLU A 654 -40.69 2.41 23.99
C GLU A 654 -41.74 1.64 24.81
N ARG A 655 -42.87 1.28 24.19
CA ARG A 655 -43.98 0.54 24.83
C ARG A 655 -43.79 -0.98 24.89
N LEU A 656 -42.77 -1.54 24.25
CA LEU A 656 -42.54 -2.98 24.12
C LEU A 656 -41.07 -3.32 24.35
N THR A 657 -40.75 -3.81 25.55
CA THR A 657 -39.38 -4.20 25.91
C THR A 657 -38.90 -5.41 25.09
N GLY A 658 -37.70 -5.29 24.49
CA GLY A 658 -37.11 -6.33 23.65
C GLY A 658 -37.69 -6.45 22.23
N VAL A 659 -38.53 -5.50 21.82
CA VAL A 659 -39.03 -5.38 20.44
C VAL A 659 -38.43 -4.16 19.77
N TYR A 660 -37.92 -4.36 18.56
CA TYR A 660 -37.24 -3.35 17.79
C TYR A 660 -37.81 -3.27 16.37
N ARG A 661 -37.65 -2.09 15.77
CA ARG A 661 -37.99 -1.85 14.37
C ARG A 661 -36.73 -1.55 13.57
N ILE A 662 -36.66 -2.12 12.38
CA ILE A 662 -35.63 -1.85 11.37
C ILE A 662 -36.31 -1.22 10.16
N ARG A 663 -35.72 -0.15 9.65
CA ARG A 663 -36.18 0.51 8.43
C ARG A 663 -35.71 -0.29 7.21
N ILE A 664 -36.66 -0.73 6.38
CA ILE A 664 -36.34 -1.41 5.12
C ILE A 664 -36.29 -0.38 3.98
N ASP A 665 -37.30 0.48 3.87
CA ASP A 665 -37.33 1.61 2.94
C ASP A 665 -38.16 2.78 3.54
N LEU A 666 -38.67 3.70 2.72
CA LEU A 666 -39.53 4.79 3.17
C LEU A 666 -40.85 4.30 3.79
N SER A 667 -41.41 3.21 3.26
CA SER A 667 -42.77 2.74 3.49
C SER A 667 -42.86 1.45 4.30
N HIS A 668 -41.78 0.68 4.45
CA HIS A 668 -41.79 -0.63 5.09
C HIS A 668 -40.94 -0.68 6.36
N ARG A 669 -41.45 -1.38 7.38
CA ARG A 669 -40.78 -1.59 8.66
C ARG A 669 -40.75 -3.07 8.97
N LEU A 670 -39.54 -3.57 9.24
CA LEU A 670 -39.33 -4.91 9.77
C LEU A 670 -39.37 -4.83 11.29
N LEU A 671 -40.17 -5.69 11.90
CA LEU A 671 -40.31 -5.78 13.35
C LEU A 671 -39.60 -7.03 13.83
N ILE A 672 -38.74 -6.86 14.84
CA ILE A 672 -37.92 -7.94 15.38
C ILE A 672 -38.06 -8.00 16.90
N GLN A 673 -37.97 -9.20 17.44
CA GLN A 673 -37.77 -9.44 18.86
C GLN A 673 -36.35 -9.89 19.07
N TRP A 674 -35.64 -9.24 19.99
CA TRP A 674 -34.26 -9.59 20.27
C TRP A 674 -34.02 -9.61 21.77
N LYS A 675 -33.49 -10.74 22.25
CA LYS A 675 -32.93 -10.91 23.59
C LYS A 675 -31.46 -11.28 23.44
N GLU A 676 -30.60 -10.49 24.07
CA GLU A 676 -29.15 -10.61 23.95
C GLU A 676 -28.68 -12.05 24.22
N ASN A 677 -27.96 -12.63 23.25
CA ASN A 677 -27.42 -14.01 23.29
C ASN A 677 -28.43 -15.15 23.49
N VAL A 678 -29.75 -14.89 23.43
CA VAL A 678 -30.79 -15.90 23.68
C VAL A 678 -31.61 -16.19 22.42
N GLU A 679 -32.25 -15.17 21.85
CA GLU A 679 -33.16 -15.35 20.72
C GLU A 679 -33.24 -14.11 19.83
N LEU A 680 -33.37 -14.35 18.52
CA LEU A 680 -33.67 -13.34 17.51
C LEU A 680 -34.83 -13.84 16.67
N LYS A 681 -35.92 -13.08 16.59
CA LYS A 681 -37.12 -13.46 15.86
C LYS A 681 -37.66 -12.33 14.99
N GLY A 682 -37.88 -12.60 13.70
CA GLY A 682 -38.62 -11.72 12.80
C GLY A 682 -40.12 -11.81 13.12
N LEU A 683 -40.69 -10.74 13.67
CA LEU A 683 -42.07 -10.69 14.12
C LEU A 683 -43.03 -10.38 12.97
N ASP A 684 -42.74 -9.37 12.16
CA ASP A 684 -43.61 -8.98 11.05
C ASP A 684 -42.92 -8.02 10.06
N LEU A 685 -43.47 -7.89 8.86
CA LEU A 685 -43.05 -6.92 7.84
C LEU A 685 -44.26 -6.10 7.42
N ILE A 686 -44.33 -4.86 7.86
CA ILE A 686 -45.54 -4.03 7.75
C ILE A 686 -45.26 -2.71 7.04
N LEU A 687 -46.32 -2.05 6.58
CA LEU A 687 -46.23 -0.67 6.13
C LEU A 687 -46.07 0.27 7.33
N ARG A 688 -45.38 1.39 7.12
CA ARG A 688 -45.11 2.43 8.13
C ARG A 688 -46.41 2.93 8.76
N ARG A 689 -47.45 3.15 7.95
CA ARG A 689 -48.77 3.61 8.40
C ARG A 689 -49.48 2.64 9.36
N ASP A 690 -49.14 1.36 9.31
CA ASP A 690 -49.77 0.32 10.11
C ASP A 690 -49.03 0.07 11.44
N LEU A 691 -47.91 0.77 11.68
CA LEU A 691 -47.04 0.54 12.83
C LEU A 691 -47.75 0.74 14.17
N GLU A 692 -48.51 1.82 14.35
CA GLU A 692 -49.23 2.06 15.60
C GLU A 692 -50.32 1.01 15.85
N ASN A 693 -51.04 0.63 14.80
CA ASN A 693 -52.08 -0.40 14.89
C ASN A 693 -51.47 -1.75 15.25
N TRP A 694 -50.33 -2.08 14.65
CA TRP A 694 -49.57 -3.28 14.97
C TRP A 694 -49.10 -3.26 16.43
N ILE A 695 -48.52 -2.15 16.91
CA ILE A 695 -48.06 -2.02 18.31
C ILE A 695 -49.24 -2.22 19.28
N LYS A 696 -50.40 -1.61 19.01
CA LYS A 696 -51.62 -1.75 19.83
C LYS A 696 -52.13 -3.19 19.84
N GLN A 697 -52.10 -3.89 18.70
CA GLN A 697 -52.52 -5.29 18.58
C GLN A 697 -51.54 -6.23 19.29
N TYR A 698 -50.24 -6.06 19.05
CA TYR A 698 -49.18 -6.87 19.64
C TYR A 698 -49.11 -6.73 21.17
N ALA A 699 -49.30 -5.51 21.69
CA ALA A 699 -49.38 -5.26 23.13
C ALA A 699 -50.61 -5.95 23.78
N ARG A 700 -51.75 -6.03 23.06
CA ARG A 700 -52.95 -6.75 23.53
C ARG A 700 -52.78 -8.26 23.51
N SER A 701 -52.11 -8.82 22.49
CA SER A 701 -51.82 -10.25 22.42
C SER A 701 -50.75 -10.68 23.43
N SER A 702 -49.73 -9.85 23.66
CA SER A 702 -48.66 -10.14 24.63
C SER A 702 -49.17 -10.15 26.08
N ARG A 703 -50.17 -9.33 26.43
CA ARG A 703 -50.81 -9.34 27.76
C ARG A 703 -51.76 -10.52 28.03
N ARG A 704 -52.23 -11.21 26.99
CA ARG A 704 -53.11 -12.39 27.13
C ARG A 704 -52.35 -13.72 27.22
N GLY A 705 -51.04 -13.70 26.99
CA GLY A 705 -50.17 -14.87 27.02
C GLY A 705 -49.08 -14.84 28.10
N SER A 706 -49.23 -13.97 29.12
CA SER A 706 -48.40 -13.96 30.34
C SER A 706 -49.17 -14.55 31.50
#